data_AF-A0A059L7M0-F1
#
_entry.id   AF-A0A059L7M0-F1
#
_cell.length_a   1.000
_cell.length_b   1.000
_cell.length_c   1.000
_cell.angle_alpha   90.00
_cell.angle_beta   90.00
_cell.angle_gamma   90.00
#
_symmetry.space_group_name_H-M   'P 1'
#
loop_
_entity.id
_entity.type
_entity.pdbx_description
1 polymer ?
#
loop_
_entity_poly.entity_id
_entity_poly.type
_entity_poly.pdbx_seq_one_letter_code
_entity_poly.pdbx_strand_id
1 'polypeptide(L)'
;MPATKFSLDQKIITLDARPDRLDLRDRIFTPRVQSLPPSWPADKDIATELSAYLGRGLVLFQGNEGACTGFGLAAVVNYLLWLRDRASIKTSPRQLYHLAKLYDEWPGEDYTGSSCRGALKGWHKHGVCAEELWPYTVKPDGSVPAFEAPAENWAMDAVTRPLGVYYRVEKDDITAMMAALYEAGALYVSANVHQGWALMKPKGKKRPPAVFQSMSELPVIKWPATPQGGHAFALIGYTSQGFIVQNSWSTDWGFSGFAILTFEDWLANGTDAWTVALGVPIEHGALSHNARPSRSRADVQSAFRSALSSSNAKREGFSLFTAGARDTGRKGLPLLTMDQAYGLTIVMEKNGSIGPRLTDVENVRAGVKRIVYEAPRAWYDKLPAASKPAVLRIAIIAHGGLNSEQDSINRICAMAPYFLENGIYPLFVTWRTGALETFADIVQDALPGLFPGAGGISDVLKTLKDKALEGFDRTVELATKKLGGDQWSQMKQNAEAAAVAGFTPRGLVEMAENLKKLIADMGKKNVELHLIGHSAGSLINGHLAQLLSARSLAIETSTLMAPACTLDFANQTYRKVIEGGGLKRKDFHIYIMSDSREQDDNVIGVYHKSLLYLVSRAYEELQRMPLLGMAKSLDKDFQDFSNPDLAEWNIAAKNMTEQWNQFYFGKTIPAGFAATGRGLPEAFAQTLHIFNDPKMNYGGGTKKDTSHGGFDNDVNVITAALLTILRREPDGKLDQPVINLNY
;
A
#
# COMPACT_ATOMS: atom_id res chain seq x y z
N MET A 1 23.91 5.72 -4.80
CA MET A 1 25.03 6.68 -4.78
C MET A 1 24.53 7.99 -4.17
N PRO A 2 25.32 8.67 -3.33
CA PRO A 2 24.96 10.00 -2.86
C PRO A 2 24.85 10.96 -4.04
N ALA A 3 23.90 11.90 -4.00
CA ALA A 3 23.79 12.92 -5.03
C ALA A 3 25.08 13.75 -5.13
N THR A 4 25.53 14.03 -6.34
CA THR A 4 26.73 14.84 -6.58
C THR A 4 26.35 16.25 -7.02
N LYS A 5 27.21 17.21 -6.71
CA LYS A 5 27.05 18.61 -7.14
C LYS A 5 27.89 18.82 -8.40
N PHE A 6 27.24 19.23 -9.47
CA PHE A 6 27.89 19.55 -10.74
C PHE A 6 27.96 21.06 -10.92
N SER A 7 29.17 21.57 -11.18
CA SER A 7 29.40 22.99 -11.42
C SER A 7 29.27 23.27 -12.91
N LEU A 8 28.17 23.93 -13.29
CA LEU A 8 27.86 24.38 -14.62
C LEU A 8 28.14 25.88 -14.73
N ASP A 9 29.36 26.26 -15.12
CA ASP A 9 29.78 27.66 -15.37
C ASP A 9 29.26 28.67 -14.30
N GLN A 10 29.48 28.35 -13.02
CA GLN A 10 29.07 29.08 -11.80
C GLN A 10 27.66 28.77 -11.24
N LYS A 11 26.85 27.91 -11.87
CA LYS A 11 25.63 27.35 -11.28
C LYS A 11 25.89 25.94 -10.76
N ILE A 12 25.33 25.61 -9.60
CA ILE A 12 25.46 24.26 -9.02
C ILE A 12 24.15 23.52 -9.25
N ILE A 13 24.21 22.38 -9.93
CA ILE A 13 23.08 21.49 -10.15
C ILE A 13 23.33 20.18 -9.42
N THR A 14 22.28 19.59 -8.85
CA THR A 14 22.34 18.27 -8.22
C THR A 14 22.12 17.17 -9.26
N LEU A 15 23.05 16.21 -9.30
CA LEU A 15 23.00 15.01 -10.12
C LEU A 15 22.72 13.80 -9.23
N ASP A 16 21.64 13.09 -9.52
CA ASP A 16 21.14 12.01 -8.67
C ASP A 16 20.40 10.90 -9.43
N ALA A 17 20.48 10.88 -10.76
CA ALA A 17 20.02 9.72 -11.52
C ALA A 17 20.88 8.49 -11.17
N ARG A 18 20.21 7.34 -11.03
CA ARG A 18 20.87 6.08 -10.70
C ARG A 18 20.65 5.05 -11.80
N PRO A 19 21.67 4.22 -12.12
CA PRO A 19 21.49 3.09 -13.01
C PRO A 19 20.39 2.15 -12.52
N ASP A 20 19.59 1.63 -13.44
CA ASP A 20 18.58 0.62 -13.13
C ASP A 20 19.26 -0.67 -12.62
N ARG A 21 18.65 -1.36 -11.64
CA ARG A 21 19.08 -2.72 -11.27
C ARG A 21 18.66 -3.71 -12.35
N LEU A 22 19.39 -4.80 -12.53
CA LEU A 22 18.96 -5.87 -13.44
C LEU A 22 17.57 -6.40 -13.02
N ASP A 23 16.60 -6.35 -13.94
CA ASP A 23 15.29 -6.97 -13.79
C ASP A 23 15.02 -7.83 -15.02
N LEU A 24 14.90 -9.15 -14.84
CA LEU A 24 14.70 -10.11 -15.92
C LEU A 24 13.34 -9.97 -16.62
N ARG A 25 12.43 -9.15 -16.09
CA ARG A 25 11.11 -8.87 -16.67
C ARG A 25 11.14 -7.69 -17.65
N ASP A 26 12.25 -6.97 -17.72
CA ASP A 26 12.41 -5.89 -18.70
C ASP A 26 12.32 -6.46 -20.11
N ARG A 27 11.43 -5.90 -20.91
CA ARG A 27 11.28 -6.31 -22.31
C ARG A 27 12.37 -5.65 -23.13
N ILE A 28 13.19 -6.44 -23.81
CA ILE A 28 14.24 -5.92 -24.67
C ILE A 28 13.64 -5.47 -26.01
N PHE A 29 14.02 -4.29 -26.48
CA PHE A 29 13.65 -3.79 -27.80
C PHE A 29 14.36 -4.59 -28.89
N THR A 30 13.62 -5.00 -29.92
CA THR A 30 14.18 -5.66 -31.09
C THR A 30 13.88 -4.80 -32.33
N PRO A 31 14.91 -4.23 -32.97
CA PRO A 31 14.74 -3.38 -34.16
C PRO A 31 14.04 -4.08 -35.31
N ARG A 32 13.29 -3.34 -36.13
CA ARG A 32 12.82 -3.82 -37.42
C ARG A 32 13.96 -3.84 -38.43
N VAL A 33 13.94 -4.81 -39.34
CA VAL A 33 14.91 -4.88 -40.45
C VAL A 33 14.59 -3.77 -41.45
N GLN A 34 15.35 -2.68 -41.41
CA GLN A 34 15.24 -1.55 -42.33
C GLN A 34 16.56 -0.77 -42.43
N SER A 35 16.76 -0.06 -43.55
CA SER A 35 17.86 0.89 -43.67
C SER A 35 17.55 2.17 -42.92
N LEU A 36 18.48 2.61 -42.08
CA LEU A 36 18.38 3.86 -41.34
C LEU A 36 18.95 5.02 -42.18
N PRO A 37 18.35 6.22 -42.15
CA PRO A 37 18.96 7.40 -42.76
C PRO A 37 20.27 7.78 -42.04
N PRO A 38 21.22 8.46 -42.72
CA PRO A 38 22.50 8.86 -42.13
C PRO A 38 22.37 9.87 -40.96
N SER A 39 21.24 10.55 -40.87
CA SER A 39 20.83 11.36 -39.72
C SER A 39 19.31 11.33 -39.56
N TRP A 40 18.85 11.54 -38.32
CA TRP A 40 17.44 11.64 -37.99
C TRP A 40 17.24 12.55 -36.77
N PRO A 41 16.25 13.46 -36.77
CA PRO A 41 15.45 13.91 -37.90
C PRO A 41 16.30 14.58 -38.99
N ALA A 42 15.75 14.80 -40.19
CA ALA A 42 16.49 15.47 -41.26
C ALA A 42 16.64 16.98 -40.98
N ASP A 43 17.74 17.59 -41.45
CA ASP A 43 18.05 19.03 -41.25
C ASP A 43 16.88 19.96 -41.60
N LYS A 44 16.20 19.69 -42.71
CA LYS A 44 15.03 20.47 -43.15
C LYS A 44 13.88 20.41 -42.14
N ASP A 45 13.64 19.25 -41.53
CA ASP A 45 12.54 19.03 -40.60
C ASP A 45 12.86 19.70 -39.27
N ILE A 46 14.14 19.71 -38.88
CA ILE A 46 14.63 20.40 -37.68
C ILE A 46 14.54 21.91 -37.87
N ALA A 47 14.93 22.44 -39.04
CA ALA A 47 14.89 23.87 -39.33
C ALA A 47 13.46 24.44 -39.29
N THR A 48 12.45 23.68 -39.75
CA THR A 48 11.05 24.15 -39.75
C THR A 48 10.31 23.83 -38.45
N GLU A 49 10.50 22.62 -37.90
CA GLU A 49 9.66 22.13 -36.80
C GLU A 49 10.24 22.45 -35.42
N LEU A 50 11.56 22.49 -35.25
CA LEU A 50 12.17 22.72 -33.93
C LEU A 50 11.97 24.16 -33.43
N SER A 51 11.80 25.12 -34.34
CA SER A 51 11.39 26.49 -33.99
C SER A 51 10.01 26.49 -33.32
N ALA A 52 9.06 25.73 -33.86
CA ALA A 52 7.72 25.61 -33.28
C ALA A 52 7.78 24.89 -31.92
N TYR A 53 8.61 23.85 -31.80
CA TYR A 53 8.85 23.14 -30.54
C TYR A 53 9.44 24.05 -29.45
N LEU A 54 10.44 24.87 -29.79
CA LEU A 54 11.02 25.88 -28.89
C LEU A 54 9.99 26.95 -28.49
N GLY A 55 9.16 27.41 -29.43
CA GLY A 55 8.07 28.35 -29.17
C GLY A 55 7.01 27.83 -28.20
N ARG A 56 6.86 26.50 -28.09
CA ARG A 56 5.99 25.83 -27.10
C ARG A 56 6.64 25.72 -25.71
N GLY A 57 7.91 26.08 -25.55
CA GLY A 57 8.61 26.02 -24.27
C GLY A 57 8.83 24.60 -23.74
N LEU A 58 9.07 23.63 -24.64
CA LEU A 58 9.21 22.20 -24.30
C LEU A 58 10.65 21.79 -23.93
N VAL A 59 11.60 22.72 -23.99
CA VAL A 59 12.91 22.60 -23.32
C VAL A 59 12.76 23.08 -21.88
N LEU A 60 12.86 22.13 -20.94
CA LEU A 60 12.49 22.33 -19.55
C LEU A 60 13.67 22.86 -18.69
N PHE A 61 13.36 23.31 -17.47
CA PHE A 61 14.35 23.77 -16.50
C PHE A 61 14.08 23.19 -15.11
N GLN A 62 14.97 22.30 -14.64
CA GLN A 62 14.84 21.61 -13.35
C GLN A 62 15.33 22.44 -12.14
N GLY A 63 15.89 23.63 -12.36
CA GLY A 63 16.54 24.38 -11.27
C GLY A 63 17.75 23.63 -10.69
N ASN A 64 17.93 23.74 -9.38
CA ASN A 64 19.05 23.15 -8.64
C ASN A 64 18.70 21.76 -8.04
N GLU A 65 17.44 21.33 -8.09
CA GLU A 65 17.01 20.01 -7.59
C GLU A 65 17.48 18.89 -8.54
N GLY A 66 17.78 17.73 -7.97
CA GLY A 66 18.03 16.49 -8.72
C GLY A 66 16.74 15.87 -9.26
N ALA A 67 15.99 16.62 -10.07
CA ALA A 67 14.74 16.16 -10.67
C ALA A 67 14.93 15.55 -12.08
N CYS A 68 16.17 15.29 -12.49
CA CYS A 68 16.53 14.93 -13.86
C CYS A 68 15.76 13.72 -14.41
N THR A 69 15.46 12.71 -13.57
CA THR A 69 14.65 11.56 -13.99
C THR A 69 13.25 11.96 -14.46
N GLY A 70 12.53 12.79 -13.69
CA GLY A 70 11.21 13.28 -14.11
C GLY A 70 11.29 14.25 -15.28
N PHE A 71 12.31 15.10 -15.34
CA PHE A 71 12.48 16.09 -16.42
C PHE A 71 12.91 15.47 -17.75
N GLY A 72 13.84 14.50 -17.72
CA GLY A 72 14.26 13.74 -18.89
C GLY A 72 13.10 12.93 -19.47
N LEU A 73 12.28 12.30 -18.62
CA LEU A 73 11.08 11.60 -19.09
C LEU A 73 10.03 12.58 -19.61
N ALA A 74 9.81 13.72 -18.94
CA ALA A 74 8.90 14.76 -19.44
C ALA A 74 9.33 15.30 -20.81
N ALA A 75 10.63 15.45 -21.06
CA ALA A 75 11.14 15.82 -22.38
C ALA A 75 10.77 14.80 -23.45
N VAL A 76 10.96 13.49 -23.18
CA VAL A 76 10.52 12.41 -24.09
C VAL A 76 9.01 12.45 -24.31
N VAL A 77 8.22 12.53 -23.23
CA VAL A 77 6.75 12.54 -23.35
C VAL A 77 6.26 13.73 -24.16
N ASN A 78 6.75 14.94 -23.85
CA ASN A 78 6.37 16.17 -24.56
C ASN A 78 6.78 16.10 -26.04
N TYR A 79 7.95 15.58 -26.35
CA TYR A 79 8.40 15.41 -27.73
C TYR A 79 7.49 14.47 -28.52
N LEU A 80 7.17 13.30 -27.96
CA LEU A 80 6.28 12.33 -28.61
C LEU A 80 4.85 12.85 -28.74
N LEU A 81 4.33 13.55 -27.72
CA LEU A 81 3.01 14.17 -27.78
C LEU A 81 2.94 15.24 -28.85
N TRP A 82 3.99 16.07 -28.96
CA TRP A 82 4.10 17.11 -29.98
C TRP A 82 4.24 16.53 -31.39
N LEU A 83 4.99 15.43 -31.55
CA LEU A 83 5.06 14.69 -32.81
C LEU A 83 3.69 14.19 -33.26
N ARG A 84 2.86 13.73 -32.32
CA ARG A 84 1.48 13.28 -32.57
C ARG A 84 0.51 14.44 -32.82
N ASP A 85 0.62 15.51 -32.05
CA ASP A 85 -0.22 16.71 -32.14
C ASP A 85 0.60 17.95 -31.76
N ARG A 86 0.82 18.85 -32.72
CA ARG A 86 1.60 20.08 -32.52
C ARG A 86 0.99 21.02 -31.46
N ALA A 87 -0.31 20.89 -31.17
CA ALA A 87 -1.01 21.66 -30.15
C ALA A 87 -0.98 20.99 -28.76
N SER A 88 -0.32 19.84 -28.60
CA SER A 88 -0.33 19.04 -27.38
C SER A 88 0.05 19.81 -26.12
N ILE A 89 -0.70 19.60 -25.04
CA ILE A 89 -0.45 20.22 -23.73
C ILE A 89 0.90 19.76 -23.15
N LYS A 90 1.63 20.70 -22.56
CA LYS A 90 2.89 20.43 -21.85
C LYS A 90 2.62 19.67 -20.54
N THR A 91 3.32 18.56 -20.33
CA THR A 91 3.10 17.65 -19.21
C THR A 91 3.91 18.01 -17.96
N SER A 92 3.44 17.63 -16.76
CA SER A 92 4.11 17.89 -15.49
C SER A 92 5.38 17.07 -15.27
N PRO A 93 6.58 17.68 -15.24
CA PRO A 93 7.78 16.99 -14.79
C PRO A 93 7.77 16.70 -13.28
N ARG A 94 7.02 17.50 -12.49
CA ARG A 94 6.87 17.31 -11.04
C ARG A 94 6.20 15.98 -10.74
N GLN A 95 5.09 15.67 -11.40
CA GLN A 95 4.39 14.40 -11.25
C GLN A 95 5.33 13.23 -11.57
N LEU A 96 5.99 13.28 -12.73
CA LEU A 96 6.87 12.19 -13.16
C LEU A 96 8.01 11.97 -12.17
N TYR A 97 8.64 13.04 -11.67
CA TYR A 97 9.69 12.94 -10.65
C TYR A 97 9.17 12.38 -9.32
N HIS A 98 8.03 12.88 -8.85
CA HIS A 98 7.44 12.44 -7.58
C HIS A 98 7.06 10.96 -7.63
N LEU A 99 6.38 10.53 -8.69
CA LEU A 99 6.03 9.12 -8.90
C LEU A 99 7.27 8.25 -9.14
N ALA A 100 8.34 8.78 -9.76
CA ALA A 100 9.57 8.03 -9.94
C ALA A 100 10.16 7.57 -8.60
N LYS A 101 10.20 8.47 -7.59
CA LYS A 101 10.60 8.12 -6.22
C LYS A 101 9.66 7.08 -5.59
N LEU A 102 8.34 7.23 -5.78
CA LEU A 102 7.36 6.29 -5.22
C LEU A 102 7.48 4.85 -5.78
N TYR A 103 7.87 4.73 -7.05
CA TYR A 103 7.97 3.46 -7.78
C TYR A 103 9.40 2.94 -7.92
N ASP A 104 10.38 3.63 -7.35
CA ASP A 104 11.76 3.19 -7.40
C ASP A 104 11.98 1.92 -6.55
N GLU A 105 13.02 1.18 -6.87
CA GLU A 105 13.32 -0.13 -6.28
C GLU A 105 14.16 -0.03 -4.99
N TRP A 106 14.39 1.19 -4.50
CA TRP A 106 15.16 1.47 -3.28
C TRP A 106 14.24 1.56 -2.06
N PRO A 107 14.47 0.77 -0.99
CA PRO A 107 13.73 0.92 0.26
C PRO A 107 13.95 2.30 0.89
N GLY A 108 12.86 2.99 1.28
CA GLY A 108 12.88 4.28 1.97
C GLY A 108 12.33 5.44 1.13
N GLU A 109 12.29 6.65 1.70
CA GLU A 109 11.94 7.91 0.99
C GLU A 109 13.05 8.97 1.08
N ASP A 110 14.04 8.77 1.98
CA ASP A 110 15.07 9.76 2.32
C ASP A 110 16.24 9.81 1.31
N TYR A 111 16.09 9.18 0.13
CA TYR A 111 17.13 9.23 -0.89
C TYR A 111 16.93 10.40 -1.85
N THR A 112 18.05 11.05 -2.17
CA THR A 112 18.16 11.99 -3.28
C THR A 112 18.32 11.20 -4.59
N GLY A 113 17.40 11.41 -5.53
CA GLY A 113 17.38 10.78 -6.86
C GLY A 113 16.26 9.79 -7.11
N SER A 114 16.20 9.30 -8.35
CA SER A 114 15.43 8.10 -8.71
C SER A 114 16.07 7.38 -9.90
N SER A 115 15.46 6.28 -10.34
CA SER A 115 15.85 5.51 -11.53
C SER A 115 14.97 5.79 -12.75
N CYS A 116 15.48 5.53 -13.96
CA CYS A 116 14.71 5.66 -15.19
C CYS A 116 13.51 4.69 -15.18
N ARG A 117 13.70 3.45 -14.72
CA ARG A 117 12.62 2.49 -14.60
C ARG A 117 11.55 2.95 -13.61
N GLY A 118 11.93 3.57 -12.49
CA GLY A 118 10.99 4.15 -11.52
C GLY A 118 10.05 5.16 -12.16
N ALA A 119 10.61 6.09 -12.95
CA ALA A 119 9.83 7.11 -13.68
C ALA A 119 8.88 6.48 -14.72
N LEU A 120 9.35 5.49 -15.49
CA LEU A 120 8.54 4.76 -16.46
C LEU A 120 7.40 3.97 -15.79
N LYS A 121 7.66 3.32 -14.65
CA LYS A 121 6.62 2.64 -13.86
C LYS A 121 5.55 3.63 -13.40
N GLY A 122 5.95 4.81 -12.93
CA GLY A 122 5.04 5.90 -12.57
C GLY A 122 4.12 6.30 -13.72
N TRP A 123 4.70 6.60 -14.89
CA TRP A 123 3.93 6.96 -16.08
C TRP A 123 3.02 5.82 -16.57
N HIS A 124 3.50 4.57 -16.56
CA HIS A 124 2.72 3.39 -16.93
C HIS A 124 1.50 3.13 -16.04
N LYS A 125 1.59 3.50 -14.77
CA LYS A 125 0.55 3.24 -13.76
C LYS A 125 -0.48 4.36 -13.65
N HIS A 126 -0.06 5.60 -13.90
CA HIS A 126 -0.86 6.80 -13.62
C HIS A 126 -1.10 7.71 -14.82
N GLY A 127 -0.34 7.55 -15.91
CA GLY A 127 -0.33 8.51 -16.99
C GLY A 127 0.43 9.77 -16.57
N VAL A 128 0.26 10.88 -17.28
CA VAL A 128 0.86 12.16 -16.91
C VAL A 128 -0.07 13.33 -17.18
N CYS A 129 -0.24 14.19 -16.18
CA CYS A 129 -1.11 15.35 -16.21
C CYS A 129 -0.43 16.56 -16.85
N ALA A 130 -1.23 17.56 -17.17
CA ALA A 130 -0.77 18.89 -17.55
C ALA A 130 0.10 19.52 -16.45
N GLU A 131 1.12 20.29 -16.85
CA GLU A 131 2.03 20.98 -15.91
C GLU A 131 1.29 21.84 -14.87
N GLU A 132 0.21 22.50 -15.27
CA GLU A 132 -0.61 23.36 -14.41
C GLU A 132 -1.33 22.61 -13.27
N LEU A 133 -1.61 21.31 -13.44
CA LEU A 133 -2.27 20.49 -12.42
C LEU A 133 -1.29 19.97 -11.36
N TRP A 134 0.00 19.95 -11.68
CA TRP A 134 1.05 19.66 -10.70
C TRP A 134 2.30 20.48 -11.02
N PRO A 135 2.37 21.73 -10.53
CA PRO A 135 3.39 22.68 -10.94
C PRO A 135 4.78 22.33 -10.41
N TYR A 136 5.79 22.86 -11.09
CA TYR A 136 7.19 22.83 -10.68
C TYR A 136 7.74 24.25 -10.61
N THR A 137 7.71 24.84 -9.42
CA THR A 137 8.04 26.26 -9.24
C THR A 137 9.53 26.45 -8.94
N VAL A 138 10.28 26.96 -9.91
CA VAL A 138 11.69 27.32 -9.72
C VAL A 138 11.81 28.79 -9.31
N LYS A 139 12.39 29.06 -8.14
CA LYS A 139 12.66 30.42 -7.67
C LYS A 139 13.81 31.07 -8.45
N PRO A 140 13.98 32.41 -8.41
CA PRO A 140 15.05 33.11 -9.12
C PRO A 140 16.47 32.64 -8.78
N ASP A 141 16.68 32.08 -7.59
CA ASP A 141 17.96 31.50 -7.14
C ASP A 141 18.18 30.05 -7.59
N GLY A 142 17.21 29.48 -8.33
CA GLY A 142 17.22 28.09 -8.79
C GLY A 142 16.69 27.08 -7.77
N SER A 143 16.31 27.50 -6.57
CA SER A 143 15.73 26.59 -5.56
C SER A 143 14.28 26.23 -5.89
N VAL A 144 13.85 25.06 -5.43
CA VAL A 144 12.53 24.48 -5.69
C VAL A 144 11.91 24.03 -4.36
N PRO A 145 10.59 24.21 -4.13
CA PRO A 145 9.93 23.66 -2.95
C PRO A 145 10.06 22.13 -2.88
N ALA A 146 10.27 21.59 -1.68
CA ALA A 146 10.36 20.15 -1.45
C ALA A 146 9.10 19.42 -1.92
N PHE A 147 7.92 20.00 -1.65
CA PHE A 147 6.62 19.51 -2.11
C PHE A 147 5.71 20.64 -2.60
N GLU A 148 5.01 20.39 -3.70
CA GLU A 148 3.91 21.19 -4.22
C GLU A 148 2.76 20.21 -4.43
N ALA A 149 1.60 20.46 -3.81
CA ALA A 149 0.45 19.58 -3.92
C ALA A 149 -0.19 19.68 -5.31
N PRO A 150 -0.64 18.56 -5.91
CA PRO A 150 -1.38 18.62 -7.17
C PRO A 150 -2.80 19.16 -6.96
N ALA A 151 -3.43 19.62 -8.05
CA ALA A 151 -4.85 19.93 -8.12
C ALA A 151 -5.71 18.66 -8.02
N GLU A 152 -6.91 18.73 -7.44
CA GLU A 152 -7.74 17.55 -7.14
C GLU A 152 -8.02 16.63 -8.36
N ASN A 153 -8.12 17.20 -9.56
CA ASN A 153 -8.41 16.49 -10.80
C ASN A 153 -7.16 16.00 -11.58
N TRP A 154 -5.95 16.12 -11.01
CA TRP A 154 -4.70 15.75 -11.70
C TRP A 154 -4.73 14.31 -12.23
N ALA A 155 -5.22 13.36 -11.44
CA ALA A 155 -5.23 11.94 -11.80
C ALA A 155 -6.20 11.67 -12.97
N MET A 156 -7.33 12.37 -13.01
CA MET A 156 -8.31 12.27 -14.11
C MET A 156 -7.74 12.81 -15.43
N ASP A 157 -6.96 13.89 -15.36
CA ASP A 157 -6.27 14.41 -16.55
C ASP A 157 -5.11 13.49 -16.95
N ALA A 158 -4.36 12.95 -15.99
CA ALA A 158 -3.18 12.11 -16.23
C ALA A 158 -3.49 10.87 -17.09
N VAL A 159 -4.63 10.21 -16.83
CA VAL A 159 -5.03 9.00 -17.58
C VAL A 159 -5.30 9.25 -19.07
N THR A 160 -5.47 10.51 -19.49
CA THR A 160 -5.66 10.85 -20.91
C THR A 160 -4.35 10.84 -21.71
N ARG A 161 -3.20 10.77 -21.03
CA ARG A 161 -1.85 10.70 -21.62
C ARG A 161 -1.09 9.46 -21.11
N PRO A 162 -1.61 8.24 -21.39
CA PRO A 162 -1.03 7.00 -20.88
C PRO A 162 0.27 6.63 -21.62
N LEU A 163 1.15 5.91 -20.93
CA LEU A 163 2.22 5.14 -21.56
C LEU A 163 1.62 3.84 -22.12
N GLY A 164 1.86 3.55 -23.40
CA GLY A 164 1.39 2.33 -24.05
C GLY A 164 2.30 1.15 -23.73
N VAL A 165 3.56 1.25 -24.14
CA VAL A 165 4.61 0.25 -23.88
C VAL A 165 5.96 0.94 -23.67
N TYR A 166 6.86 0.25 -22.97
CA TYR A 166 8.24 0.65 -22.82
C TYR A 166 9.14 -0.60 -22.92
N TYR A 167 10.27 -0.45 -23.60
CA TYR A 167 11.26 -1.50 -23.83
C TYR A 167 12.65 -0.98 -23.50
N ARG A 168 13.46 -1.83 -22.88
CA ARG A 168 14.88 -1.55 -22.64
C ARG A 168 15.62 -1.72 -23.95
N VAL A 169 16.47 -0.76 -24.29
CA VAL A 169 17.39 -0.85 -25.43
C VAL A 169 18.77 -1.16 -24.85
N GLU A 170 19.49 -2.10 -25.43
CA GLU A 170 20.85 -2.41 -24.97
C GLU A 170 21.76 -1.20 -25.20
N LYS A 171 22.31 -0.65 -24.11
CA LYS A 171 23.06 0.61 -24.14
C LYS A 171 24.32 0.53 -25.02
N ASP A 172 24.90 -0.66 -25.16
CA ASP A 172 26.12 -0.89 -25.91
C ASP A 172 25.83 -1.15 -27.40
N ASP A 173 24.56 -1.29 -27.78
CA ASP A 173 24.14 -1.43 -29.17
C ASP A 173 23.65 -0.09 -29.74
N ILE A 174 24.61 0.71 -30.22
CA ILE A 174 24.36 1.99 -30.88
C ILE A 174 23.38 1.85 -32.05
N THR A 175 23.45 0.74 -32.80
CA THR A 175 22.60 0.52 -33.97
C THR A 175 21.14 0.31 -33.54
N ALA A 176 20.91 -0.49 -32.50
CA ALA A 176 19.57 -0.66 -31.92
C ALA A 176 19.02 0.66 -31.36
N MET A 177 19.87 1.49 -30.74
CA MET A 177 19.47 2.83 -30.28
C MET A 177 19.08 3.76 -31.43
N MET A 178 19.85 3.81 -32.51
CA MET A 178 19.50 4.58 -33.71
C MET A 178 18.18 4.09 -34.32
N ALA A 179 17.99 2.78 -34.41
CA ALA A 179 16.75 2.19 -34.88
C ALA A 179 15.57 2.56 -33.97
N ALA A 180 15.74 2.49 -32.65
CA ALA A 180 14.71 2.90 -31.70
C ALA A 180 14.34 4.38 -31.82
N LEU A 181 15.33 5.27 -32.03
CA LEU A 181 15.08 6.70 -32.27
C LEU A 181 14.31 6.94 -33.58
N TYR A 182 14.62 6.19 -34.63
CA TYR A 182 13.91 6.28 -35.90
C TYR A 182 12.48 5.71 -35.80
N GLU A 183 12.29 4.62 -35.07
CA GLU A 183 11.00 3.93 -34.98
C GLU A 183 10.04 4.53 -33.95
N ALA A 184 10.55 4.96 -32.81
CA ALA A 184 9.75 5.47 -31.69
C ALA A 184 9.82 7.00 -31.55
N GLY A 185 10.83 7.65 -32.13
CA GLY A 185 11.01 9.10 -32.13
C GLY A 185 11.92 9.63 -31.02
N ALA A 186 11.99 8.97 -29.87
CA ALA A 186 12.84 9.40 -28.76
C ALA A 186 13.26 8.22 -27.86
N LEU A 187 14.40 8.39 -27.19
CA LEU A 187 14.86 7.53 -26.10
C LEU A 187 14.91 8.31 -24.80
N TYR A 188 14.45 7.67 -23.73
CA TYR A 188 14.68 8.11 -22.37
C TYR A 188 15.93 7.42 -21.83
N VAL A 189 16.94 8.20 -21.46
CA VAL A 189 18.27 7.67 -21.14
C VAL A 189 18.84 8.26 -19.85
N SER A 190 19.81 7.55 -19.28
CA SER A 190 20.70 8.05 -18.23
C SER A 190 22.16 7.84 -18.62
N ALA A 191 23.04 8.76 -18.20
CA ALA A 191 24.48 8.64 -18.36
C ALA A 191 25.23 9.40 -17.26
N ASN A 192 26.50 9.05 -17.04
CA ASN A 192 27.38 9.86 -16.22
C ASN A 192 27.81 11.13 -16.98
N VAL A 193 27.58 12.31 -16.42
CA VAL A 193 28.02 13.59 -17.01
C VAL A 193 29.39 14.02 -16.50
N HIS A 194 30.02 14.94 -17.22
CA HIS A 194 31.39 15.41 -16.99
C HIS A 194 31.56 16.86 -17.49
N GLN A 195 32.75 17.47 -17.32
CA GLN A 195 32.97 18.88 -17.66
C GLN A 195 32.66 19.26 -19.12
N GLY A 196 32.74 18.33 -20.07
CA GLY A 196 32.29 18.56 -21.46
C GLY A 196 30.82 19.03 -21.59
N TRP A 197 29.98 18.76 -20.59
CA TRP A 197 28.59 19.22 -20.53
C TRP A 197 28.44 20.67 -20.06
N ALA A 198 29.52 21.36 -19.68
CA ALA A 198 29.52 22.78 -19.33
C ALA A 198 29.39 23.66 -20.58
N LEU A 199 28.19 23.67 -21.16
CA LEU A 199 27.84 24.38 -22.39
C LEU A 199 26.89 25.56 -22.12
N MET A 200 26.97 26.22 -20.96
CA MET A 200 26.08 27.35 -20.69
C MET A 200 26.47 28.57 -21.48
N LYS A 201 25.47 29.31 -21.96
CA LYS A 201 25.70 30.63 -22.56
C LYS A 201 26.35 31.58 -21.53
N PRO A 202 27.36 32.37 -21.94
CA PRO A 202 27.94 33.40 -21.09
C PRO A 202 26.88 34.42 -20.63
N LYS A 203 27.02 34.94 -19.40
CA LYS A 203 26.11 35.98 -18.86
C LYS A 203 26.19 37.26 -19.71
N GLY A 204 25.13 37.55 -20.48
CA GLY A 204 24.98 38.82 -21.20
C GLY A 204 23.89 38.79 -22.28
N LYS A 205 22.90 39.69 -22.14
CA LYS A 205 21.66 39.88 -22.95
C LYS A 205 20.88 38.59 -23.25
N LYS A 206 19.69 38.44 -22.64
CA LYS A 206 18.69 37.43 -23.02
C LYS A 206 18.50 37.49 -24.55
N ARG A 207 19.00 36.50 -25.27
CA ARG A 207 18.68 36.30 -26.69
C ARG A 207 17.50 35.34 -26.74
N PRO A 208 16.51 35.58 -27.63
CA PRO A 208 15.46 34.60 -27.86
C PRO A 208 16.10 33.24 -28.23
N PRO A 209 15.42 32.10 -27.97
CA PRO A 209 15.88 30.80 -28.44
C PRO A 209 16.25 30.90 -29.93
N ALA A 210 17.49 30.54 -30.26
CA ALA A 210 17.97 30.61 -31.63
C ALA A 210 17.30 29.51 -32.44
N VAL A 211 16.81 29.85 -33.64
CA VAL A 211 16.21 28.91 -34.57
C VAL A 211 17.32 28.25 -35.39
N PHE A 212 17.38 26.93 -35.30
CA PHE A 212 18.33 26.09 -36.03
C PHE A 212 18.09 26.15 -37.54
N GLN A 213 19.16 26.16 -38.32
CA GLN A 213 19.14 25.99 -39.78
C GLN A 213 19.69 24.61 -40.18
N SER A 214 20.66 24.08 -39.42
CA SER A 214 21.26 22.77 -39.68
C SER A 214 21.80 22.12 -38.40
N MET A 215 21.89 20.79 -38.41
CA MET A 215 22.46 20.00 -37.31
C MET A 215 23.94 20.22 -37.08
N SER A 216 24.66 20.78 -38.06
CA SER A 216 26.05 21.19 -37.88
C SER A 216 26.24 22.32 -36.87
N GLU A 217 25.17 23.05 -36.52
CA GLU A 217 25.23 24.14 -35.52
C GLU A 217 25.19 23.63 -34.08
N LEU A 218 24.83 22.36 -33.87
CA LEU A 218 24.81 21.78 -32.54
C LEU A 218 26.22 21.65 -31.97
N PRO A 219 26.48 22.14 -30.75
CA PRO A 219 27.75 21.93 -30.11
C PRO A 219 27.95 20.44 -29.82
N VAL A 220 29.14 19.93 -30.13
CA VAL A 220 29.55 18.58 -29.75
C VAL A 220 30.09 18.62 -28.31
N ILE A 221 29.54 17.77 -27.45
CA ILE A 221 30.01 17.58 -26.08
C ILE A 221 31.42 16.98 -26.15
N LYS A 222 32.40 17.71 -25.62
CA LYS A 222 33.80 17.27 -25.62
C LYS A 222 34.03 16.33 -24.45
N TRP A 223 34.15 15.04 -24.71
CA TRP A 223 34.34 14.01 -23.68
C TRP A 223 35.74 14.09 -23.02
N PRO A 224 35.84 14.37 -21.70
CA PRO A 224 37.04 14.17 -20.90
C PRO A 224 36.96 12.84 -20.12
N ALA A 225 38.11 12.31 -19.67
CA ALA A 225 38.18 10.99 -19.03
C ALA A 225 37.51 10.87 -17.63
N THR A 226 36.95 11.93 -17.04
CA THR A 226 36.49 11.93 -15.64
C THR A 226 34.99 12.23 -15.49
N PRO A 227 34.17 11.23 -15.09
CA PRO A 227 32.74 11.42 -14.79
C PRO A 227 32.51 12.10 -13.43
N GLN A 228 31.36 12.76 -13.27
CA GLN A 228 31.00 13.54 -12.07
C GLN A 228 29.68 13.14 -11.41
N GLY A 229 28.77 12.49 -12.14
CA GLY A 229 27.51 12.00 -11.58
C GLY A 229 26.50 11.58 -12.64
N GLY A 230 25.47 10.85 -12.23
CA GLY A 230 24.41 10.39 -13.13
C GLY A 230 23.39 11.48 -13.45
N HIS A 231 23.03 11.59 -14.73
CA HIS A 231 22.01 12.50 -15.24
C HIS A 231 21.06 11.76 -16.18
N ALA A 232 19.77 12.05 -16.10
CA ALA A 232 18.76 11.51 -17.01
C ALA A 232 18.23 12.59 -17.96
N PHE A 233 18.08 12.24 -19.23
CA PHE A 233 17.74 13.18 -20.31
C PHE A 233 17.07 12.45 -21.49
N ALA A 234 16.70 13.21 -22.52
CA ALA A 234 16.10 12.67 -23.73
C ALA A 234 17.12 12.65 -24.88
N LEU A 235 17.14 11.56 -25.64
CA LEU A 235 17.70 11.55 -26.99
C LEU A 235 16.54 11.65 -27.98
N ILE A 236 16.63 12.58 -28.92
CA ILE A 236 15.56 12.84 -29.91
C ILE A 236 15.98 12.51 -31.35
N GLY A 237 17.19 11.98 -31.52
CA GLY A 237 17.69 11.53 -32.81
C GLY A 237 19.21 11.34 -32.82
N TYR A 238 19.79 11.26 -34.01
CA TYR A 238 21.21 10.99 -34.23
C TYR A 238 21.74 11.64 -35.51
N THR A 239 23.07 11.75 -35.58
CA THR A 239 23.85 12.16 -36.75
C THR A 239 24.96 11.14 -36.98
N SER A 240 25.83 11.37 -37.97
CA SER A 240 27.04 10.57 -38.15
C SER A 240 28.07 10.73 -37.02
N GLN A 241 27.96 11.76 -36.19
CA GLN A 241 28.91 12.03 -35.08
C GLN A 241 28.41 11.52 -33.73
N GLY A 242 27.10 11.40 -33.53
CA GLY A 242 26.54 11.12 -32.21
C GLY A 242 25.03 11.32 -32.10
N PHE A 243 24.51 11.12 -30.90
CA PHE A 243 23.11 11.32 -30.54
C PHE A 243 22.79 12.79 -30.26
N ILE A 244 21.56 13.20 -30.57
CA ILE A 244 21.04 14.54 -30.31
C ILE A 244 20.39 14.54 -28.92
N VAL A 245 21.01 15.24 -27.99
CA VAL A 245 20.55 15.39 -26.62
C VAL A 245 19.56 16.54 -26.53
N GLN A 246 18.41 16.34 -25.88
CA GLN A 246 17.63 17.41 -25.26
C GLN A 246 17.85 17.37 -23.75
N ASN A 247 18.39 18.45 -23.19
CA ASN A 247 18.65 18.57 -21.75
C ASN A 247 17.53 19.34 -21.02
N SER A 248 17.56 19.31 -19.69
CA SER A 248 16.61 19.97 -18.77
C SER A 248 17.22 21.15 -18.00
N TRP A 249 18.25 21.77 -18.55
CA TRP A 249 18.96 22.91 -17.96
C TRP A 249 18.63 24.24 -18.63
N SER A 250 17.39 24.38 -19.12
CA SER A 250 16.86 25.51 -19.90
C SER A 250 17.45 25.69 -21.30
N THR A 251 16.90 26.65 -22.05
CA THR A 251 17.38 27.06 -23.38
C THR A 251 18.73 27.81 -23.36
N ASP A 252 19.29 28.05 -22.17
CA ASP A 252 20.63 28.65 -22.02
C ASP A 252 21.75 27.62 -22.14
N TRP A 253 21.44 26.32 -22.04
CA TRP A 253 22.41 25.24 -22.20
C TRP A 253 22.54 24.81 -23.66
N GLY A 254 23.77 24.56 -24.12
CA GLY A 254 24.05 24.13 -25.49
C GLY A 254 23.52 25.11 -26.53
N PHE A 255 22.99 24.59 -27.63
CA PHE A 255 22.22 25.38 -28.57
C PHE A 255 20.74 25.26 -28.19
N SER A 256 20.21 26.26 -27.48
CA SER A 256 18.77 26.32 -27.12
C SER A 256 18.25 25.07 -26.39
N GLY A 257 19.09 24.36 -25.63
CA GLY A 257 18.75 23.12 -24.92
C GLY A 257 19.30 21.84 -25.54
N PHE A 258 19.97 21.92 -26.70
CA PHE A 258 20.43 20.76 -27.46
C PHE A 258 21.94 20.73 -27.70
N ALA A 259 22.49 19.51 -27.81
CA ALA A 259 23.89 19.26 -28.13
C ALA A 259 24.05 17.86 -28.77
N ILE A 260 25.22 17.58 -29.34
CA ILE A 260 25.61 16.24 -29.81
C ILE A 260 26.42 15.53 -28.73
N LEU A 261 25.97 14.35 -28.31
CA LEU A 261 26.71 13.39 -27.50
C LEU A 261 27.34 12.35 -28.43
N THR A 262 28.68 12.26 -28.48
CA THR A 262 29.34 11.34 -29.41
C THR A 262 29.10 9.88 -29.01
N PHE A 263 29.22 8.96 -29.97
CA PHE A 263 29.03 7.53 -29.69
C PHE A 263 30.06 7.00 -28.69
N GLU A 264 31.29 7.49 -28.74
CA GLU A 264 32.35 7.11 -27.82
C GLU A 264 32.04 7.56 -26.39
N ASP A 265 31.54 8.79 -26.23
CA ASP A 265 31.12 9.32 -24.94
C ASP A 265 29.95 8.48 -24.37
N TRP A 266 28.95 8.20 -25.20
CA TRP A 266 27.83 7.34 -24.81
C TRP A 266 28.27 5.93 -24.40
N LEU A 267 29.12 5.27 -25.18
CA LEU A 267 29.60 3.92 -24.85
C LEU A 267 30.38 3.90 -23.53
N ALA A 268 31.11 4.97 -23.23
CA ALA A 268 31.86 5.09 -21.98
C ALA A 268 30.98 5.42 -20.77
N ASN A 269 29.97 6.27 -20.93
CA ASN A 269 29.24 6.88 -19.81
C ASN A 269 27.75 6.52 -19.71
N GLY A 270 27.15 6.00 -20.77
CA GLY A 270 25.75 5.60 -20.83
C GLY A 270 25.44 4.49 -19.83
N THR A 271 24.29 4.59 -19.14
CA THR A 271 23.88 3.64 -18.10
C THR A 271 22.57 2.95 -18.43
N ASP A 272 21.52 3.68 -18.81
CA ASP A 272 20.24 3.10 -19.18
C ASP A 272 19.71 3.72 -20.47
N ALA A 273 19.07 2.91 -21.31
CA ALA A 273 18.35 3.36 -22.49
C ALA A 273 16.99 2.69 -22.60
N TRP A 274 15.95 3.49 -22.75
CA TRP A 274 14.57 3.06 -22.84
C TRP A 274 13.88 3.69 -24.03
N THR A 275 13.21 2.86 -24.83
CA THR A 275 12.29 3.31 -25.86
C THR A 275 10.85 3.14 -25.37
N VAL A 276 9.97 4.04 -25.79
CA VAL A 276 8.58 4.13 -25.33
C VAL A 276 7.64 4.41 -26.48
N ALA A 277 6.38 3.98 -26.35
CA ALA A 277 5.30 4.37 -27.24
C ALA A 277 4.12 4.92 -26.45
N LEU A 278 3.56 6.02 -26.93
CA LEU A 278 2.36 6.62 -26.32
C LEU A 278 1.17 5.65 -26.41
N GLY A 279 0.42 5.54 -25.33
CA GLY A 279 -0.87 4.86 -25.36
C GLY A 279 -1.93 5.71 -26.07
N VAL A 280 -3.04 5.06 -26.42
CA VAL A 280 -4.20 5.74 -27.01
C VAL A 280 -4.82 6.68 -25.98
N PRO A 281 -5.05 7.97 -26.30
CA PRO A 281 -5.77 8.88 -25.42
C PRO A 281 -7.16 8.31 -25.14
N ILE A 282 -7.49 8.13 -23.86
CA ILE A 282 -8.82 7.68 -23.48
C ILE A 282 -9.63 8.90 -23.08
N GLU A 283 -10.70 9.18 -23.84
CA GLU A 283 -11.64 10.24 -23.50
C GLU A 283 -12.28 9.98 -22.13
N HIS A 284 -12.53 11.06 -21.39
CA HIS A 284 -13.18 11.06 -20.08
C HIS A 284 -14.46 10.21 -20.11
N GLY A 285 -14.38 8.95 -19.64
CA GLY A 285 -15.52 8.04 -19.72
C GLY A 285 -15.19 6.56 -19.71
N ALA A 286 -14.17 6.11 -20.45
CA ALA A 286 -13.93 4.65 -20.57
C ALA A 286 -13.41 4.02 -19.26
N LEU A 287 -12.63 4.78 -18.48
CA LEU A 287 -12.20 4.39 -17.12
C LEU A 287 -13.20 4.82 -16.01
N SER A 288 -14.09 5.78 -16.31
CA SER A 288 -15.13 6.22 -15.37
C SER A 288 -16.27 5.20 -15.25
N HIS A 289 -16.32 4.14 -16.06
CA HIS A 289 -17.36 3.14 -15.86
C HIS A 289 -17.19 2.35 -14.55
N ASN A 290 -16.00 2.31 -13.93
CA ASN A 290 -15.85 1.80 -12.55
C ASN A 290 -16.35 2.78 -11.48
N ALA A 291 -16.71 4.00 -11.90
CA ALA A 291 -17.26 5.07 -11.07
C ALA A 291 -18.65 5.53 -11.54
N ARG A 292 -19.28 4.89 -12.54
CA ARG A 292 -20.68 5.15 -12.85
C ARG A 292 -21.53 4.31 -11.91
N PRO A 293 -22.31 4.91 -11.00
CA PRO A 293 -23.35 4.20 -10.27
C PRO A 293 -24.19 3.41 -11.27
N SER A 294 -24.50 2.16 -10.93
CA SER A 294 -25.49 1.41 -11.68
C SER A 294 -26.73 2.31 -11.77
N ARG A 295 -27.37 2.44 -12.93
CA ARG A 295 -28.69 3.10 -13.01
C ARG A 295 -29.78 2.23 -12.37
N SER A 296 -29.53 1.68 -11.18
CA SER A 296 -30.58 1.23 -10.29
C SER A 296 -31.14 2.47 -9.59
N ARG A 297 -32.47 2.54 -9.48
CA ARG A 297 -33.20 3.64 -8.81
C ARG A 297 -32.85 3.80 -7.31
N ALA A 298 -31.86 3.07 -6.79
CA ALA A 298 -31.41 3.10 -5.39
C ALA A 298 -30.11 3.90 -5.16
N ASP A 299 -29.43 4.40 -6.20
CA ASP A 299 -28.29 5.34 -6.08
C ASP A 299 -28.76 6.76 -5.69
N VAL A 300 -29.49 6.86 -4.58
CA VAL A 300 -29.51 8.10 -3.81
C VAL A 300 -28.07 8.30 -3.34
N GLN A 301 -27.43 9.36 -3.84
CA GLN A 301 -26.05 9.71 -3.55
C GLN A 301 -25.85 9.73 -2.03
N SER A 302 -25.22 8.68 -1.48
CA SER A 302 -25.03 8.57 -0.04
C SER A 302 -24.24 9.79 0.45
N ALA A 303 -24.80 10.53 1.41
CA ALA A 303 -24.13 11.67 2.01
C ALA A 303 -22.83 11.24 2.70
N PHE A 304 -22.80 10.06 3.32
CA PHE A 304 -21.63 9.52 4.01
C PHE A 304 -20.50 9.16 3.06
N ARG A 305 -20.80 8.44 1.96
CA ARG A 305 -19.77 8.06 0.98
C ARG A 305 -19.30 9.24 0.13
N SER A 306 -20.19 10.18 -0.18
CA SER A 306 -19.84 11.41 -0.93
C SER A 306 -18.99 12.39 -0.11
N ALA A 307 -19.04 12.30 1.23
CA ALA A 307 -18.22 13.11 2.13
C ALA A 307 -16.77 12.62 2.24
N LEU A 308 -16.43 11.42 1.74
CA LEU A 308 -15.06 10.92 1.76
C LEU A 308 -14.11 11.86 1.01
N SER A 309 -12.90 12.03 1.54
CA SER A 309 -11.86 12.80 0.87
C SER A 309 -11.33 12.04 -0.35
N SER A 310 -11.04 12.77 -1.43
CA SER A 310 -10.35 12.18 -2.58
C SER A 310 -8.98 11.67 -2.14
N SER A 311 -8.63 10.49 -2.64
CA SER A 311 -7.37 9.82 -2.37
C SER A 311 -6.87 9.24 -3.69
N ASN A 312 -5.57 9.28 -3.94
CA ASN A 312 -4.96 8.65 -5.10
C ASN A 312 -3.90 7.67 -4.61
N ALA A 313 -4.10 6.39 -4.88
CA ALA A 313 -3.21 5.36 -4.35
C ALA A 313 -2.19 4.87 -5.38
N LYS A 314 -1.06 4.39 -4.87
CA LYS A 314 -0.08 3.62 -5.61
C LYS A 314 -0.78 2.36 -6.14
N ARG A 315 -0.69 2.14 -7.45
CA ARG A 315 -1.25 0.97 -8.12
C ARG A 315 -0.21 -0.14 -8.22
N GLU A 316 -0.62 -1.35 -7.83
CA GLU A 316 0.07 -2.62 -8.10
C GLU A 316 -0.50 -3.25 -9.39
N GLY A 317 0.28 -4.09 -10.11
CA GLY A 317 -0.20 -4.82 -11.31
C GLY A 317 0.31 -4.33 -12.67
N PHE A 318 -0.36 -4.63 -13.79
CA PHE A 318 0.23 -4.53 -15.14
C PHE A 318 -0.13 -3.32 -16.01
N SER A 319 -1.16 -2.49 -15.73
CA SER A 319 -1.45 -1.30 -16.57
C SER A 319 -2.44 -0.31 -15.92
N LEU A 320 -2.48 0.93 -16.43
CA LEU A 320 -3.53 1.94 -16.21
C LEU A 320 -4.96 1.44 -16.42
N PHE A 321 -5.13 0.42 -17.27
CA PHE A 321 -6.44 -0.02 -17.79
C PHE A 321 -6.85 -1.41 -17.31
N THR A 322 -6.24 -1.95 -16.25
CA THR A 322 -6.70 -3.22 -15.68
C THR A 322 -8.10 -3.04 -15.10
N ALA A 323 -9.09 -3.70 -15.70
CA ALA A 323 -10.45 -3.71 -15.18
C ALA A 323 -10.45 -4.43 -13.83
N GLY A 324 -10.79 -3.71 -12.75
CA GLY A 324 -11.31 -4.37 -11.56
C GLY A 324 -12.60 -5.10 -11.92
N ALA A 325 -12.74 -6.37 -11.54
CA ALA A 325 -13.96 -7.12 -11.77
C ALA A 325 -15.15 -6.34 -11.20
N ARG A 326 -16.12 -5.99 -12.04
CA ARG A 326 -17.40 -5.48 -11.55
C ARG A 326 -18.23 -6.67 -11.12
N ASP A 327 -18.59 -6.71 -9.85
CA ASP A 327 -19.64 -7.61 -9.42
C ASP A 327 -21.00 -6.95 -9.69
N THR A 328 -21.48 -7.04 -10.94
CA THR A 328 -22.78 -6.50 -11.36
C THR A 328 -23.97 -7.26 -10.77
N GLY A 329 -23.72 -8.23 -9.86
CA GLY A 329 -24.74 -9.01 -9.15
C GLY A 329 -24.70 -8.89 -7.62
N ARG A 330 -23.75 -8.11 -7.06
CA ARG A 330 -23.60 -8.00 -5.60
C ARG A 330 -24.83 -7.39 -4.95
N LYS A 331 -25.47 -8.13 -4.04
CA LYS A 331 -26.50 -7.58 -3.13
C LYS A 331 -25.82 -6.76 -2.03
N GLY A 332 -26.37 -5.60 -1.69
CA GLY A 332 -25.90 -4.74 -0.61
C GLY A 332 -25.38 -3.39 -1.09
N LEU A 333 -24.59 -2.73 -0.24
CA LEU A 333 -23.99 -1.44 -0.58
C LEU A 333 -22.94 -1.61 -1.69
N PRO A 334 -22.82 -0.64 -2.61
CA PRO A 334 -21.73 -0.63 -3.58
C PRO A 334 -20.37 -0.61 -2.89
N LEU A 335 -19.42 -1.37 -3.46
CA LEU A 335 -18.03 -1.40 -3.02
C LEU A 335 -17.40 0.01 -3.11
N LEU A 336 -16.52 0.33 -2.18
CA LEU A 336 -15.61 1.47 -2.37
C LEU A 336 -14.60 1.14 -3.48
N THR A 337 -14.01 2.18 -4.06
CA THR A 337 -12.84 2.01 -4.94
C THR A 337 -11.60 1.68 -4.10
N MET A 338 -10.59 1.07 -4.73
CA MET A 338 -9.29 0.82 -4.08
C MET A 338 -8.66 2.12 -3.55
N ASP A 339 -8.73 3.20 -4.34
CA ASP A 339 -8.23 4.51 -3.95
C ASP A 339 -8.91 5.02 -2.66
N GLN A 340 -10.24 4.88 -2.56
CA GLN A 340 -10.99 5.20 -1.34
C GLN A 340 -10.58 4.32 -0.17
N ALA A 341 -10.37 3.01 -0.39
CA ALA A 341 -9.91 2.10 0.66
C ALA A 341 -8.51 2.44 1.17
N TYR A 342 -7.57 2.82 0.28
CA TYR A 342 -6.25 3.34 0.67
C TYR A 342 -6.34 4.67 1.43
N GLY A 343 -7.34 5.50 1.15
CA GLY A 343 -7.67 6.70 1.92
C GLY A 343 -8.18 6.43 3.35
N LEU A 344 -8.51 5.18 3.68
CA LEU A 344 -9.05 4.75 4.97
C LEU A 344 -8.10 3.83 5.74
N THR A 345 -6.90 3.52 5.24
CA THR A 345 -5.99 2.56 5.87
C THR A 345 -4.55 3.05 5.93
N ILE A 346 -3.86 2.81 7.04
CA ILE A 346 -2.40 2.86 7.05
C ILE A 346 -1.86 1.48 6.66
N VAL A 347 -0.83 1.44 5.81
CA VAL A 347 -0.18 0.19 5.41
C VAL A 347 1.19 0.09 6.08
N MET A 348 1.34 -0.91 6.96
CA MET A 348 2.59 -1.20 7.64
C MET A 348 3.41 -2.25 6.88
N GLU A 349 4.72 -2.01 6.81
CA GLU A 349 5.71 -2.94 6.29
C GLU A 349 6.14 -3.96 7.36
N LYS A 350 6.91 -4.99 6.97
CA LYS A 350 7.35 -6.14 7.80
C LYS A 350 8.33 -5.80 8.95
N ASN A 351 8.33 -4.57 9.43
CA ASN A 351 9.12 -4.08 10.55
C ASN A 351 8.37 -3.01 11.36
N GLY A 352 7.05 -2.86 11.12
CA GLY A 352 6.20 -1.84 11.74
C GLY A 352 6.38 -0.42 11.22
N SER A 353 7.27 -0.18 10.25
CA SER A 353 7.35 1.11 9.57
C SER A 353 6.22 1.28 8.56
N ILE A 354 6.03 2.49 8.08
CA ILE A 354 4.97 2.85 7.14
C ILE A 354 5.56 2.89 5.73
N GLY A 355 4.88 2.27 4.78
CA GLY A 355 5.24 2.32 3.37
C GLY A 355 4.44 3.38 2.62
N PRO A 356 4.98 3.97 1.53
CA PRO A 356 4.24 4.97 0.77
C PRO A 356 3.15 4.31 -0.07
N ARG A 357 1.93 4.84 0.05
CA ARG A 357 0.73 4.34 -0.65
C ARG A 357 -0.10 5.44 -1.28
N LEU A 358 -0.11 6.65 -0.74
CA LEU A 358 -0.75 7.79 -1.40
C LEU A 358 0.26 8.45 -2.35
N THR A 359 -0.18 8.81 -3.54
CA THR A 359 0.68 9.37 -4.61
C THR A 359 0.76 10.89 -4.57
N ASP A 360 -0.18 11.55 -3.89
CA ASP A 360 -0.38 13.00 -3.88
C ASP A 360 -0.03 13.64 -2.53
N VAL A 361 0.89 13.00 -1.78
CA VAL A 361 1.40 13.47 -0.49
C VAL A 361 2.92 13.55 -0.51
N GLU A 362 3.49 14.42 0.32
CA GLU A 362 4.93 14.66 0.36
C GLU A 362 5.76 13.41 0.73
N ASN A 363 5.30 12.66 1.72
CA ASN A 363 6.00 11.53 2.33
C ASN A 363 5.02 10.67 3.15
N VAL A 364 5.48 9.54 3.71
CA VAL A 364 4.65 8.65 4.52
C VAL A 364 4.00 9.32 5.74
N ARG A 365 4.67 10.28 6.40
CA ARG A 365 4.08 11.00 7.55
C ARG A 365 2.93 11.88 7.12
N ALA A 366 3.07 12.58 6.00
CA ALA A 366 2.00 13.36 5.39
C ALA A 366 0.83 12.46 4.97
N GLY A 367 1.10 11.26 4.45
CA GLY A 367 0.09 10.24 4.17
C GLY A 367 -0.71 9.83 5.42
N VAL A 368 -0.04 9.51 6.52
CA VAL A 368 -0.71 9.16 7.78
C VAL A 368 -1.51 10.33 8.33
N LYS A 369 -0.96 11.55 8.29
CA LYS A 369 -1.68 12.76 8.68
C LYS A 369 -2.96 12.93 7.85
N ARG A 370 -2.87 12.74 6.53
CA ARG A 370 -4.03 12.81 5.63
C ARG A 370 -5.10 11.80 6.03
N ILE A 371 -4.72 10.55 6.28
CA ILE A 371 -5.65 9.43 6.56
C ILE A 371 -6.25 9.51 7.97
N VAL A 372 -5.44 9.82 8.98
CA VAL A 372 -5.80 9.69 10.41
C VAL A 372 -6.30 11.00 11.03
N TYR A 373 -5.86 12.15 10.51
CA TYR A 373 -6.21 13.47 11.05
C TYR A 373 -7.10 14.28 10.08
N GLU A 374 -6.67 14.46 8.83
CA GLU A 374 -7.37 15.39 7.91
C GLU A 374 -8.67 14.77 7.37
N ALA A 375 -8.64 13.51 6.93
CA ALA A 375 -9.78 12.86 6.28
C ALA A 375 -10.99 12.61 7.20
N PRO A 376 -10.86 12.12 8.45
CA PRO A 376 -12.01 11.92 9.34
C PRO A 376 -12.69 13.26 9.70
N ARG A 377 -11.89 14.31 9.90
CA ARG A 377 -12.39 15.66 10.15
C ARG A 377 -13.14 16.21 8.95
N ALA A 378 -12.52 16.16 7.77
CA ALA A 378 -13.13 16.63 6.53
C ALA A 378 -14.41 15.86 6.21
N TRP A 379 -14.44 14.55 6.43
CA TRP A 379 -15.63 13.72 6.28
C TRP A 379 -16.76 14.23 7.18
N TYR A 380 -16.49 14.37 8.49
CA TYR A 380 -17.48 14.83 9.46
C TYR A 380 -18.00 16.24 9.15
N ASP A 381 -17.12 17.14 8.71
CA ASP A 381 -17.47 18.53 8.37
C ASP A 381 -18.32 18.64 7.10
N LYS A 382 -18.12 17.73 6.12
CA LYS A 382 -18.91 17.65 4.88
C LYS A 382 -20.30 17.02 5.06
N LEU A 383 -20.57 16.34 6.18
CA LEU A 383 -21.88 15.71 6.40
C LEU A 383 -23.00 16.75 6.52
N PRO A 384 -24.13 16.59 5.81
CA PRO A 384 -25.30 17.44 5.99
C PRO A 384 -25.83 17.40 7.41
N ALA A 385 -26.32 18.54 7.93
CA ALA A 385 -26.82 18.64 9.30
C ALA A 385 -27.89 17.59 9.66
N ALA A 386 -28.73 17.19 8.70
CA ALA A 386 -29.77 16.18 8.90
C ALA A 386 -29.25 14.75 9.12
N SER A 387 -28.03 14.44 8.65
CA SER A 387 -27.43 13.10 8.70
C SER A 387 -26.18 13.05 9.58
N LYS A 388 -25.70 14.20 10.06
CA LYS A 388 -24.48 14.33 10.84
C LYS A 388 -24.68 13.75 12.25
N PRO A 389 -23.91 12.72 12.66
CA PRO A 389 -23.95 12.22 14.02
C PRO A 389 -23.55 13.30 15.03
N ALA A 390 -24.00 13.18 16.29
CA ALA A 390 -23.67 14.15 17.34
C ALA A 390 -22.16 14.19 17.70
N VAL A 391 -21.46 13.08 17.49
CA VAL A 391 -20.02 12.92 17.73
C VAL A 391 -19.39 12.17 16.57
N LEU A 392 -18.12 12.46 16.27
CA LEU A 392 -17.34 11.69 15.30
C LEU A 392 -16.90 10.37 15.93
N ARG A 393 -17.51 9.26 15.51
CA ARG A 393 -17.10 7.91 15.91
C ARG A 393 -16.04 7.38 14.96
N ILE A 394 -14.88 7.02 15.48
CA ILE A 394 -13.79 6.42 14.70
C ILE A 394 -13.61 4.97 15.14
N ALA A 395 -13.89 4.04 14.22
CA ALA A 395 -13.65 2.61 14.44
C ALA A 395 -12.29 2.23 13.84
N ILE A 396 -11.30 1.97 14.70
CA ILE A 396 -9.97 1.54 14.30
C ILE A 396 -9.95 0.01 14.18
N ILE A 397 -9.72 -0.50 12.98
CA ILE A 397 -9.91 -1.90 12.62
C ILE A 397 -8.57 -2.50 12.20
N ALA A 398 -8.07 -3.44 13.02
CA ALA A 398 -6.90 -4.26 12.70
C ALA A 398 -7.36 -5.66 12.27
N HIS A 399 -7.18 -5.97 10.98
CA HIS A 399 -7.56 -7.27 10.43
C HIS A 399 -6.61 -8.40 10.88
N GLY A 400 -7.03 -9.65 10.64
CA GLY A 400 -6.19 -10.83 10.84
C GLY A 400 -4.87 -10.69 10.08
N GLY A 401 -3.76 -10.80 10.80
CA GLY A 401 -2.40 -10.64 10.28
C GLY A 401 -1.95 -11.78 9.39
N LEU A 402 -2.79 -12.31 8.51
CA LEU A 402 -2.45 -13.40 7.61
C LEU A 402 -2.84 -13.11 6.15
N ASN A 403 -3.48 -11.96 5.88
CA ASN A 403 -3.95 -11.58 4.56
C ASN A 403 -2.85 -10.89 3.73
N SER A 404 -2.92 -11.01 2.40
CA SER A 404 -2.15 -10.15 1.50
C SER A 404 -2.61 -8.69 1.64
N GLU A 405 -1.78 -7.74 1.21
CA GLU A 405 -2.21 -6.33 1.16
C GLU A 405 -3.45 -6.19 0.27
N GLN A 406 -3.48 -6.87 -0.88
CA GLN A 406 -4.59 -6.81 -1.82
C GLN A 406 -5.89 -7.33 -1.21
N ASP A 407 -5.86 -8.44 -0.47
CA ASP A 407 -7.06 -8.98 0.20
C ASP A 407 -7.54 -8.05 1.32
N SER A 408 -6.61 -7.42 2.04
CA SER A 408 -6.93 -6.40 3.03
C SER A 408 -7.67 -5.22 2.39
N ILE A 409 -7.19 -4.71 1.25
CA ILE A 409 -7.86 -3.61 0.53
C ILE A 409 -9.23 -4.07 -0.01
N ASN A 410 -9.33 -5.26 -0.61
CA ASN A 410 -10.61 -5.79 -1.09
C ASN A 410 -11.65 -5.89 0.03
N ARG A 411 -11.23 -6.34 1.21
CA ARG A 411 -12.07 -6.39 2.41
C ARG A 411 -12.51 -5.00 2.84
N ILE A 412 -11.62 -4.02 2.85
CA ILE A 412 -11.96 -2.62 3.16
C ILE A 412 -13.02 -2.11 2.19
N CYS A 413 -12.86 -2.36 0.88
CA CYS A 413 -13.84 -1.99 -0.15
C CYS A 413 -15.24 -2.56 0.14
N ALA A 414 -15.31 -3.78 0.67
CA ALA A 414 -16.55 -4.46 1.03
C ALA A 414 -17.15 -4.03 2.37
N MET A 415 -16.32 -3.80 3.37
CA MET A 415 -16.75 -3.61 4.76
C MET A 415 -16.96 -2.14 5.14
N ALA A 416 -16.07 -1.24 4.70
CA ALA A 416 -16.14 0.19 5.03
C ALA A 416 -17.47 0.87 4.72
N PRO A 417 -18.18 0.55 3.60
CA PRO A 417 -19.50 1.12 3.35
C PRO A 417 -20.49 0.95 4.50
N TYR A 418 -20.52 -0.21 5.15
CA TYR A 418 -21.48 -0.45 6.23
C TYR A 418 -21.18 0.36 7.49
N PHE A 419 -19.91 0.65 7.77
CA PHE A 419 -19.54 1.55 8.87
C PHE A 419 -19.99 2.98 8.55
N LEU A 420 -19.66 3.45 7.34
CA LEU A 420 -19.97 4.81 6.89
C LEU A 420 -21.48 5.10 6.89
N GLU A 421 -22.29 4.21 6.32
CA GLU A 421 -23.76 4.40 6.26
C GLU A 421 -24.44 4.32 7.63
N ASN A 422 -23.75 3.83 8.66
CA ASN A 422 -24.22 3.87 10.06
C ASN A 422 -23.58 5.03 10.85
N GLY A 423 -22.96 6.01 10.17
CA GLY A 423 -22.39 7.21 10.81
C GLY A 423 -21.11 6.96 11.60
N ILE A 424 -20.37 5.88 11.28
CA ILE A 424 -19.09 5.55 11.89
C ILE A 424 -18.00 5.70 10.84
N TYR A 425 -16.94 6.45 11.14
CA TYR A 425 -15.78 6.55 10.26
C TYR A 425 -14.84 5.37 10.50
N PRO A 426 -14.66 4.44 9.55
CA PRO A 426 -13.74 3.33 9.72
C PRO A 426 -12.31 3.78 9.39
N LEU A 427 -11.36 3.39 10.23
CA LEU A 427 -9.93 3.61 10.03
C LEU A 427 -9.22 2.26 10.15
N PHE A 428 -8.56 1.81 9.10
CA PHE A 428 -7.96 0.49 9.04
C PHE A 428 -6.45 0.53 9.32
N VAL A 429 -5.96 -0.59 9.86
CA VAL A 429 -4.52 -0.90 9.92
C VAL A 429 -4.27 -2.12 9.06
N THR A 430 -3.79 -1.88 7.84
CA THR A 430 -3.31 -2.94 6.96
C THR A 430 -1.86 -3.24 7.30
N TRP A 431 -1.52 -4.51 7.52
CA TRP A 431 -0.17 -4.88 7.90
C TRP A 431 0.29 -6.13 7.16
N ARG A 432 1.48 -6.01 6.55
CA ARG A 432 2.04 -7.05 5.69
C ARG A 432 2.60 -8.17 6.53
N THR A 433 1.94 -9.31 6.44
CA THR A 433 2.43 -10.54 7.07
C THR A 433 2.47 -11.68 6.06
N GLY A 434 1.53 -11.76 5.09
CA GLY A 434 1.45 -12.87 4.12
C GLY A 434 1.44 -14.25 4.78
N ALA A 435 1.21 -14.29 6.09
CA ALA A 435 1.59 -15.43 6.89
C ALA A 435 0.58 -16.56 6.77
N LEU A 436 -0.65 -16.36 6.23
CA LEU A 436 -1.53 -17.49 5.93
C LEU A 436 -0.95 -18.35 4.82
N GLU A 437 -0.55 -17.71 3.72
CA GLU A 437 0.08 -18.38 2.58
C GLU A 437 1.38 -19.03 3.08
N THR A 438 2.21 -18.30 3.84
CA THR A 438 3.43 -18.88 4.41
C THR A 438 3.16 -20.03 5.37
N PHE A 439 2.13 -19.98 6.23
CA PHE A 439 1.78 -21.09 7.13
C PHE A 439 1.15 -22.26 6.36
N ALA A 440 0.31 -21.99 5.37
CA ALA A 440 -0.24 -22.99 4.47
C ALA A 440 0.88 -23.69 3.70
N ASP A 441 1.81 -22.94 3.12
CA ASP A 441 3.00 -23.43 2.44
C ASP A 441 3.88 -24.24 3.40
N ILE A 442 4.13 -23.75 4.62
CA ILE A 442 4.89 -24.49 5.66
C ILE A 442 4.19 -25.82 6.00
N VAL A 443 2.86 -25.82 6.17
CA VAL A 443 2.08 -27.02 6.47
C VAL A 443 2.07 -27.99 5.28
N GLN A 444 1.98 -27.47 4.05
CA GLN A 444 2.03 -28.25 2.81
C GLN A 444 3.42 -28.87 2.58
N ASP A 445 4.48 -28.09 2.75
CA ASP A 445 5.88 -28.51 2.56
C ASP A 445 6.36 -29.48 3.65
N ALA A 446 5.78 -29.42 4.85
CA ALA A 446 6.09 -30.33 5.93
C ALA A 446 5.67 -31.79 5.64
N LEU A 447 4.84 -32.03 4.62
CA LEU A 447 4.35 -33.35 4.22
C LEU A 447 4.41 -33.58 2.70
N PRO A 448 5.62 -33.69 2.12
CA PRO A 448 5.79 -33.91 0.69
C PRO A 448 5.28 -35.31 0.31
N GLY A 449 4.18 -35.38 -0.44
CA GLY A 449 3.55 -36.63 -0.91
C GLY A 449 2.03 -36.72 -0.73
N LEU A 450 1.41 -35.84 0.07
CA LEU A 450 -0.05 -35.75 0.22
C LEU A 450 -0.73 -34.90 -0.87
N PHE A 451 0.03 -34.02 -1.54
CA PHE A 451 -0.44 -33.18 -2.65
C PHE A 451 0.37 -33.45 -3.93
N PRO A 452 0.22 -34.59 -4.63
CA PRO A 452 0.77 -34.71 -5.98
C PRO A 452 -0.10 -33.90 -6.94
N GLY A 453 0.54 -33.12 -7.82
CA GLY A 453 -0.14 -32.51 -8.95
C GLY A 453 -0.88 -33.58 -9.75
N ALA A 454 -2.21 -33.50 -9.77
CA ALA A 454 -3.18 -34.42 -10.39
C ALA A 454 -3.72 -35.62 -9.56
N GLY A 455 -3.52 -35.70 -8.24
CA GLY A 455 -4.18 -36.69 -7.36
C GLY A 455 -5.41 -36.12 -6.63
N GLY A 456 -6.56 -36.80 -6.70
CA GLY A 456 -7.82 -36.32 -6.10
C GLY A 456 -7.91 -36.50 -4.58
N ILE A 457 -8.75 -35.66 -3.94
CA ILE A 457 -9.09 -35.61 -2.49
C ILE A 457 -9.35 -36.99 -1.85
N SER A 458 -9.74 -37.98 -2.65
CA SER A 458 -9.95 -39.39 -2.26
C SER A 458 -8.71 -40.07 -1.66
N ASP A 459 -7.50 -39.84 -2.19
CA ASP A 459 -6.30 -40.55 -1.74
C ASP A 459 -5.74 -40.00 -0.42
N VAL A 460 -5.94 -38.70 -0.17
CA VAL A 460 -5.68 -38.04 1.11
C VAL A 460 -6.56 -38.65 2.21
N LEU A 461 -7.85 -38.80 1.93
CA LEU A 461 -8.83 -39.35 2.88
C LEU A 461 -8.56 -40.82 3.23
N LYS A 462 -8.02 -41.61 2.29
CA LYS A 462 -7.61 -43.01 2.54
C LYS A 462 -6.38 -43.08 3.44
N THR A 463 -5.35 -42.29 3.15
CA THR A 463 -4.10 -42.28 3.93
C THR A 463 -4.32 -41.77 5.37
N LEU A 464 -5.30 -40.88 5.56
CA LEU A 464 -5.76 -40.39 6.87
C LEU A 464 -6.60 -41.41 7.66
N LYS A 465 -7.26 -42.39 7.01
CA LYS A 465 -8.00 -43.44 7.74
C LYS A 465 -7.07 -44.49 8.36
N ASP A 466 -5.88 -44.68 7.78
CA ASP A 466 -4.90 -45.67 8.24
C ASP A 466 -4.02 -45.15 9.41
N LYS A 467 -4.06 -43.84 9.71
CA LYS A 467 -3.39 -43.22 10.88
C LYS A 467 -4.43 -42.51 11.74
N ALA A 468 -4.36 -42.62 13.07
CA ALA A 468 -5.25 -41.84 13.94
C ALA A 468 -5.07 -40.33 13.70
N LEU A 469 -6.17 -39.60 13.45
CA LEU A 469 -6.19 -38.15 13.16
C LEU A 469 -5.37 -37.32 14.17
N GLU A 470 -5.47 -37.67 15.46
CA GLU A 470 -4.71 -37.00 16.52
C GLU A 470 -3.19 -37.20 16.41
N GLY A 471 -2.76 -38.39 16.00
CA GLY A 471 -1.34 -38.67 15.74
C GLY A 471 -0.81 -37.93 14.51
N PHE A 472 -1.67 -37.70 13.52
CA PHE A 472 -1.33 -36.91 12.34
C PHE A 472 -1.18 -35.42 12.66
N ASP A 473 -2.14 -34.82 13.37
CA ASP A 473 -2.05 -33.43 13.82
C ASP A 473 -0.78 -33.19 14.65
N ARG A 474 -0.43 -34.12 15.56
CA ARG A 474 0.81 -34.04 16.34
C ARG A 474 2.07 -34.08 15.47
N THR A 475 2.02 -34.81 14.35
CA THR A 475 3.12 -34.84 13.37
C THR A 475 3.26 -33.50 12.66
N VAL A 476 2.14 -32.89 12.24
CA VAL A 476 2.11 -31.54 11.65
C VAL A 476 2.63 -30.50 12.63
N GLU A 477 2.19 -30.54 13.89
CA GLU A 477 2.65 -29.64 14.96
C GLU A 477 4.19 -29.71 15.12
N LEU A 478 4.75 -30.92 15.19
CA LEU A 478 6.20 -31.11 15.35
C LEU A 478 6.99 -30.68 14.09
N ALA A 479 6.49 -31.00 12.90
CA ALA A 479 7.17 -30.72 11.64
C ALA A 479 7.21 -29.20 11.33
N THR A 480 6.15 -28.47 11.69
CA THR A 480 6.03 -27.04 11.40
C THR A 480 6.53 -26.14 12.54
N LYS A 481 6.75 -26.67 13.74
CA LYS A 481 7.11 -25.92 14.96
C LYS A 481 8.18 -24.85 14.75
N LYS A 482 9.30 -25.19 14.12
CA LYS A 482 10.43 -24.25 13.96
C LYS A 482 10.09 -23.13 12.98
N LEU A 483 9.78 -23.48 11.72
CA LEU A 483 9.51 -22.49 10.68
C LEU A 483 8.26 -21.65 10.99
N GLY A 484 7.19 -22.31 11.44
CA GLY A 484 5.96 -21.61 11.84
C GLY A 484 6.15 -20.76 13.09
N GLY A 485 6.88 -21.25 14.09
CA GLY A 485 7.24 -20.47 15.28
C GLY A 485 8.09 -19.24 14.97
N ASP A 486 9.04 -19.34 14.04
CA ASP A 486 9.86 -18.20 13.58
C ASP A 486 8.98 -17.13 12.89
N GLN A 487 8.09 -17.55 11.99
CA GLN A 487 7.17 -16.62 11.30
C GLN A 487 6.17 -15.98 12.28
N TRP A 488 5.61 -16.75 13.21
CA TRP A 488 4.73 -16.23 14.25
C TRP A 488 5.43 -15.23 15.16
N SER A 489 6.66 -15.53 15.59
CA SER A 489 7.49 -14.64 16.39
C SER A 489 7.82 -13.35 15.64
N GLN A 490 8.17 -13.43 14.36
CA GLN A 490 8.40 -12.27 13.52
C GLN A 490 7.14 -11.39 13.41
N MET A 491 5.95 -12.00 13.29
CA MET A 491 4.69 -11.25 13.25
C MET A 491 4.43 -10.48 14.57
N LYS A 492 4.67 -11.11 15.73
CA LYS A 492 4.58 -10.43 17.04
C LYS A 492 5.58 -9.27 17.13
N GLN A 493 6.83 -9.48 16.73
CA GLN A 493 7.86 -8.45 16.72
C GLN A 493 7.51 -7.29 15.77
N ASN A 494 6.86 -7.56 14.64
CA ASN A 494 6.43 -6.52 13.70
C ASN A 494 5.31 -5.66 14.29
N ALA A 495 4.35 -6.26 15.00
CA ALA A 495 3.29 -5.54 15.70
C ALA A 495 3.86 -4.64 16.81
N GLU A 496 4.82 -5.16 17.59
CA GLU A 496 5.51 -4.39 18.63
C GLU A 496 6.34 -3.24 18.04
N ALA A 497 7.13 -3.52 17.00
CA ALA A 497 7.96 -2.51 16.34
C ALA A 497 7.16 -1.33 15.77
N ALA A 498 5.89 -1.55 15.42
CA ALA A 498 4.99 -0.48 14.98
C ALA A 498 4.59 0.49 16.10
N ALA A 499 4.73 0.07 17.36
CA ALA A 499 4.38 0.84 18.56
C ALA A 499 5.59 1.46 19.29
N VAL A 500 6.81 1.08 18.91
CA VAL A 500 8.04 1.59 19.52
C VAL A 500 8.66 2.64 18.62
N ALA A 501 8.79 3.88 19.12
CA ALA A 501 9.40 4.98 18.38
C ALA A 501 10.81 4.61 17.88
N GLY A 502 11.14 5.00 16.65
CA GLY A 502 12.43 4.72 16.03
C GLY A 502 12.79 5.79 15.01
N PHE A 503 13.90 5.55 14.28
CA PHE A 503 14.38 6.46 13.25
C PHE A 503 13.38 6.60 12.09
N THR A 504 12.84 5.48 11.61
CA THR A 504 11.77 5.47 10.60
C THR A 504 10.40 5.70 11.24
N PRO A 505 9.46 6.39 10.55
CA PRO A 505 8.10 6.58 11.04
C PRO A 505 7.41 5.23 11.31
N ARG A 506 6.74 5.11 12.47
CA ARG A 506 6.16 3.85 12.97
C ARG A 506 4.64 3.90 12.97
N GLY A 507 4.00 2.88 12.41
CA GLY A 507 2.56 2.88 12.09
C GLY A 507 1.67 3.33 13.24
N LEU A 508 1.76 2.66 14.39
CA LEU A 508 0.88 2.91 15.53
C LEU A 508 1.27 4.17 16.31
N VAL A 509 2.56 4.51 16.35
CA VAL A 509 3.02 5.77 16.95
C VAL A 509 2.48 6.97 16.17
N GLU A 510 2.66 7.00 14.85
CA GLU A 510 2.17 8.10 14.01
C GLU A 510 0.63 8.17 14.04
N MET A 511 -0.07 7.02 14.05
CA MET A 511 -1.52 6.98 14.21
C MET A 511 -1.96 7.60 15.55
N ALA A 512 -1.37 7.19 16.67
CA ALA A 512 -1.71 7.70 18.00
C ALA A 512 -1.45 9.21 18.13
N GLU A 513 -0.36 9.72 17.56
CA GLU A 513 -0.07 11.17 17.54
C GLU A 513 -1.09 11.96 16.70
N ASN A 514 -1.48 11.45 15.54
CA ASN A 514 -2.47 12.14 14.69
C ASN A 514 -3.88 12.08 15.30
N LEU A 515 -4.28 10.97 15.93
CA LEU A 515 -5.53 10.89 16.70
C LEU A 515 -5.54 11.87 17.87
N LYS A 516 -4.41 11.99 18.60
CA LYS A 516 -4.28 12.98 19.68
C LYS A 516 -4.51 14.40 19.18
N LYS A 517 -3.92 14.77 18.03
CA LYS A 517 -4.12 16.08 17.41
C LYS A 517 -5.57 16.28 16.97
N LEU A 518 -6.18 15.28 16.33
CA LEU A 518 -7.58 15.33 15.90
C LEU A 518 -8.52 15.62 17.07
N ILE A 519 -8.36 14.86 18.16
CA ILE A 519 -9.18 14.97 19.37
C ILE A 519 -8.94 16.30 20.09
N ALA A 520 -7.70 16.81 20.08
CA ALA A 520 -7.39 18.12 20.65
C ALA A 520 -8.13 19.24 19.88
N ASP A 521 -8.13 19.18 18.55
CA ASP A 521 -8.75 20.18 17.69
C ASP A 521 -10.28 20.13 17.69
N MET A 522 -10.86 18.93 17.67
CA MET A 522 -12.32 18.75 17.66
C MET A 522 -12.93 18.82 19.06
N GLY A 523 -12.13 18.60 20.10
CA GLY A 523 -12.56 18.51 21.49
C GLY A 523 -12.90 17.08 21.92
N LYS A 524 -12.43 16.70 23.11
CA LYS A 524 -12.54 15.33 23.66
C LYS A 524 -13.97 14.76 23.75
N LYS A 525 -15.00 15.63 23.84
CA LYS A 525 -16.40 15.20 23.93
C LYS A 525 -17.06 14.96 22.56
N ASN A 526 -16.37 15.35 21.49
CA ASN A 526 -16.91 15.33 20.13
C ASN A 526 -16.34 14.18 19.28
N VAL A 527 -15.44 13.36 19.86
CA VAL A 527 -14.78 12.23 19.17
C VAL A 527 -14.80 11.01 20.08
N GLU A 528 -15.24 9.88 19.54
CA GLU A 528 -15.23 8.57 20.21
C GLU A 528 -14.28 7.64 19.47
N LEU A 529 -13.41 6.93 20.20
CA LEU A 529 -12.50 5.93 19.65
C LEU A 529 -12.99 4.52 19.99
N HIS A 530 -13.09 3.67 18.97
CA HIS A 530 -13.51 2.28 19.10
C HIS A 530 -12.46 1.38 18.45
N LEU A 531 -12.07 0.29 19.11
CA LEU A 531 -11.07 -0.65 18.58
C LEU A 531 -11.75 -1.96 18.15
N ILE A 532 -11.40 -2.48 16.98
CA ILE A 532 -11.82 -3.81 16.50
C ILE A 532 -10.58 -4.58 16.06
N GLY A 533 -10.35 -5.76 16.63
CA GLY A 533 -9.16 -6.55 16.36
C GLY A 533 -9.52 -8.00 16.08
N HIS A 534 -9.24 -8.49 14.87
CA HIS A 534 -9.47 -9.89 14.50
C HIS A 534 -8.16 -10.68 14.51
N SER A 535 -8.18 -11.88 15.08
CA SER A 535 -7.03 -12.79 15.13
C SER A 535 -5.78 -12.05 15.65
N ALA A 536 -4.68 -12.05 14.88
CA ALA A 536 -3.44 -11.37 15.24
C ALA A 536 -3.57 -9.84 15.27
N GLY A 537 -4.65 -9.26 14.71
CA GLY A 537 -5.01 -7.86 14.90
C GLY A 537 -5.26 -7.50 16.37
N SER A 538 -5.48 -8.49 17.25
CA SER A 538 -5.48 -8.28 18.70
C SER A 538 -4.11 -7.85 19.24
N LEU A 539 -3.00 -8.17 18.58
CA LEU A 539 -1.67 -7.68 18.97
C LEU A 539 -1.52 -6.19 18.64
N ILE A 540 -1.91 -5.80 17.42
CA ILE A 540 -1.96 -4.41 16.96
C ILE A 540 -2.82 -3.56 17.89
N ASN A 541 -4.03 -4.01 18.20
CA ASN A 541 -4.93 -3.30 19.10
C ASN A 541 -4.41 -3.21 20.54
N GLY A 542 -3.75 -4.24 21.05
CA GLY A 542 -3.19 -4.23 22.40
C GLY A 542 -2.11 -3.15 22.54
N HIS A 543 -1.19 -3.08 21.57
CA HIS A 543 -0.18 -2.04 21.52
C HIS A 543 -0.77 -0.64 21.29
N LEU A 544 -1.74 -0.51 20.38
CA LEU A 544 -2.41 0.77 20.15
C LEU A 544 -3.16 1.25 21.39
N ALA A 545 -3.86 0.35 22.11
CA ALA A 545 -4.59 0.69 23.33
C ALA A 545 -3.65 1.26 24.41
N GLN A 546 -2.46 0.69 24.58
CA GLN A 546 -1.43 1.25 25.48
C GLN A 546 -0.98 2.64 25.03
N LEU A 547 -0.72 2.84 23.72
CA LEU A 547 -0.30 4.13 23.18
C LEU A 547 -1.37 5.22 23.36
N LEU A 548 -2.66 4.87 23.18
CA LEU A 548 -3.79 5.77 23.39
C LEU A 548 -3.94 6.11 24.88
N SER A 549 -3.89 5.11 25.75
CA SER A 549 -3.97 5.30 27.20
C SER A 549 -2.83 6.17 27.73
N ALA A 550 -1.60 5.94 27.27
CA ALA A 550 -0.43 6.75 27.62
C ALA A 550 -0.55 8.22 27.18
N ARG A 551 -1.42 8.50 26.19
CA ARG A 551 -1.72 9.85 25.69
C ARG A 551 -3.01 10.44 26.28
N SER A 552 -3.60 9.77 27.28
CA SER A 552 -4.87 10.16 27.89
C SER A 552 -6.02 10.27 26.88
N LEU A 553 -6.01 9.39 25.88
CA LEU A 553 -7.10 9.20 24.94
C LEU A 553 -7.95 8.02 25.40
N ALA A 554 -9.22 8.29 25.70
CA ALA A 554 -10.16 7.27 26.15
C ALA A 554 -10.60 6.39 24.97
N ILE A 555 -10.74 5.09 25.23
CA ILE A 555 -11.30 4.12 24.31
C ILE A 555 -12.72 3.83 24.80
N GLU A 556 -13.71 4.08 23.94
CA GLU A 556 -15.12 3.91 24.28
C GLU A 556 -15.55 2.45 24.22
N THR A 557 -15.10 1.71 23.20
CA THR A 557 -15.31 0.27 23.10
C THR A 557 -14.08 -0.43 22.50
N SER A 558 -13.88 -1.69 22.86
CA SER A 558 -12.89 -2.55 22.21
C SER A 558 -13.50 -3.93 21.98
N THR A 559 -13.51 -4.39 20.74
CA THR A 559 -14.05 -5.68 20.32
C THR A 559 -12.93 -6.54 19.75
N LEU A 560 -12.68 -7.69 20.37
CA LEU A 560 -11.73 -8.68 19.89
C LEU A 560 -12.47 -9.87 19.29
N MET A 561 -12.06 -10.30 18.11
CA MET A 561 -12.66 -11.40 17.35
C MET A 561 -11.61 -12.49 17.17
N ALA A 562 -11.84 -13.66 17.75
CA ALA A 562 -10.89 -14.78 17.82
C ALA A 562 -9.45 -14.33 18.14
N PRO A 563 -9.21 -13.56 19.23
CA PRO A 563 -7.90 -12.93 19.47
C PRO A 563 -6.77 -13.95 19.59
N ALA A 564 -5.80 -13.83 18.68
CA ALA A 564 -4.65 -14.72 18.61
C ALA A 564 -3.46 -14.16 19.42
N CYS A 565 -3.72 -13.79 20.68
CA CYS A 565 -2.69 -13.29 21.59
C CYS A 565 -2.68 -14.11 22.89
N THR A 566 -1.52 -14.24 23.51
CA THR A 566 -1.36 -14.93 24.78
C THR A 566 -2.09 -14.20 25.91
N LEU A 567 -2.46 -14.92 26.97
CA LEU A 567 -3.01 -14.28 28.18
C LEU A 567 -2.01 -13.34 28.84
N ASP A 568 -0.70 -13.61 28.73
CA ASP A 568 0.34 -12.68 29.20
C ASP A 568 0.30 -11.34 28.44
N PHE A 569 0.26 -11.39 27.10
CA PHE A 569 0.10 -10.18 26.29
C PHE A 569 -1.17 -9.41 26.66
N ALA A 570 -2.29 -10.12 26.84
CA ALA A 570 -3.56 -9.51 27.21
C ALA A 570 -3.51 -8.85 28.60
N ASN A 571 -2.86 -9.49 29.58
CA ASN A 571 -2.61 -8.92 30.90
C ASN A 571 -1.74 -7.65 30.81
N GLN A 572 -0.71 -7.65 29.98
CA GLN A 572 0.21 -6.51 29.85
C GLN A 572 -0.40 -5.33 29.08
N THR A 573 -1.38 -5.58 28.22
CA THR A 573 -2.01 -4.57 27.35
C THR A 573 -3.42 -4.22 27.82
N TYR A 574 -4.42 -5.01 27.43
CA TYR A 574 -5.84 -4.74 27.68
C TYR A 574 -6.18 -4.58 29.15
N ARG A 575 -5.72 -5.51 30.01
CA ARG A 575 -6.00 -5.44 31.45
C ARG A 575 -5.42 -4.16 32.06
N LYS A 576 -4.15 -3.83 31.79
CA LYS A 576 -3.52 -2.60 32.32
C LYS A 576 -4.26 -1.34 31.87
N VAL A 577 -4.71 -1.29 30.62
CA VAL A 577 -5.50 -0.15 30.11
C VAL A 577 -6.86 -0.07 30.81
N ILE A 578 -7.52 -1.21 31.05
CA ILE A 578 -8.82 -1.24 31.75
C ILE A 578 -8.67 -0.84 33.21
N GLU A 579 -7.70 -1.40 33.93
CA GLU A 579 -7.41 -1.07 35.34
C GLU A 579 -6.94 0.39 35.49
N GLY A 580 -6.23 0.92 34.49
CA GLY A 580 -5.83 2.33 34.41
C GLY A 580 -6.96 3.29 34.01
N GLY A 581 -8.16 2.80 33.73
CA GLY A 581 -9.34 3.61 33.38
C GLY A 581 -9.37 4.11 31.93
N GLY A 582 -8.48 3.63 31.05
CA GLY A 582 -8.45 3.99 29.63
C GLY A 582 -9.55 3.31 28.80
N LEU A 583 -10.10 2.19 29.29
CA LEU A 583 -11.22 1.46 28.71
C LEU A 583 -12.10 0.90 29.84
N LYS A 584 -13.42 1.03 29.74
CA LYS A 584 -14.33 0.42 30.71
C LYS A 584 -14.49 -1.07 30.44
N ARG A 585 -14.45 -1.88 31.49
CA ARG A 585 -14.58 -3.34 31.40
C ARG A 585 -15.84 -3.82 30.68
N LYS A 586 -16.99 -3.19 30.95
CA LYS A 586 -18.27 -3.53 30.32
C LYS A 586 -18.31 -3.25 28.81
N ASP A 587 -17.34 -2.48 28.31
CA ASP A 587 -17.22 -2.06 26.91
C ASP A 587 -16.07 -2.81 26.19
N PHE A 588 -15.50 -3.83 26.86
CA PHE A 588 -14.49 -4.73 26.31
C PHE A 588 -15.15 -6.07 25.95
N HIS A 589 -15.38 -6.29 24.65
CA HIS A 589 -16.08 -7.47 24.14
C HIS A 589 -15.10 -8.43 23.47
N ILE A 590 -15.31 -9.73 23.69
CA ILE A 590 -14.49 -10.81 23.14
C ILE A 590 -15.44 -11.80 22.47
N TYR A 591 -15.21 -12.07 21.19
CA TYR A 591 -15.91 -13.07 20.41
C TYR A 591 -14.95 -14.22 20.13
N ILE A 592 -15.32 -15.43 20.53
CA ILE A 592 -14.50 -16.65 20.40
C ILE A 592 -15.36 -17.82 19.93
N MET A 593 -14.74 -18.93 19.55
CA MET A 593 -15.48 -20.17 19.26
C MET A 593 -15.53 -21.06 20.51
N SER A 594 -16.54 -21.91 20.60
CA SER A 594 -16.53 -23.04 21.52
C SER A 594 -15.40 -23.99 21.16
N ASP A 595 -14.94 -24.76 22.14
CA ASP A 595 -13.88 -25.74 21.94
C ASP A 595 -14.25 -26.83 20.91
N SER A 596 -15.52 -27.23 20.89
CA SER A 596 -16.02 -28.15 19.86
C SER A 596 -15.90 -27.57 18.45
N ARG A 597 -16.17 -26.28 18.26
CA ARG A 597 -15.98 -25.62 16.96
C ARG A 597 -14.51 -25.40 16.61
N GLU A 598 -13.66 -25.10 17.58
CA GLU A 598 -12.20 -25.01 17.36
C GLU A 598 -11.61 -26.37 16.95
N GLN A 599 -12.12 -27.49 17.47
CA GLN A 599 -11.70 -28.85 17.08
C GLN A 599 -12.30 -29.34 15.76
N ASP A 600 -13.43 -28.76 15.31
CA ASP A 600 -14.05 -29.06 14.02
C ASP A 600 -13.50 -28.18 12.87
N ASP A 601 -12.76 -27.11 13.19
CA ASP A 601 -12.11 -26.22 12.22
C ASP A 601 -10.85 -26.87 11.60
N ASN A 602 -10.23 -26.23 10.61
CA ASN A 602 -9.01 -26.74 9.99
C ASN A 602 -8.12 -25.64 9.42
N VAL A 603 -6.84 -25.95 9.25
CA VAL A 603 -5.89 -25.16 8.44
C VAL A 603 -5.63 -25.92 7.15
N ILE A 604 -6.11 -25.35 6.03
CA ILE A 604 -5.99 -25.87 4.65
C ILE A 604 -6.40 -27.34 4.44
N GLY A 605 -7.25 -27.88 5.32
CA GLY A 605 -7.65 -29.29 5.32
C GLY A 605 -6.55 -30.28 5.71
N VAL A 606 -5.40 -29.80 6.22
CA VAL A 606 -4.27 -30.65 6.64
C VAL A 606 -4.17 -30.72 8.16
N TYR A 607 -4.24 -29.59 8.85
CA TYR A 607 -4.34 -29.58 10.31
C TYR A 607 -5.82 -29.54 10.69
N HIS A 608 -6.34 -30.54 11.41
CA HIS A 608 -7.78 -30.74 11.61
C HIS A 608 -8.30 -30.09 12.89
N LYS A 609 -7.73 -28.95 13.24
CA LYS A 609 -8.21 -28.04 14.28
C LYS A 609 -7.99 -26.61 13.81
N SER A 610 -8.49 -25.65 14.56
CA SER A 610 -8.33 -24.24 14.26
C SER A 610 -6.86 -23.79 14.23
N LEU A 611 -6.64 -22.64 13.62
CA LEU A 611 -5.34 -21.99 13.67
C LEU A 611 -4.89 -21.68 15.10
N LEU A 612 -5.80 -21.35 16.04
CA LEU A 612 -5.41 -21.07 17.43
C LEU A 612 -4.84 -22.31 18.11
N TYR A 613 -5.35 -23.50 17.80
CA TYR A 613 -4.76 -24.75 18.26
C TYR A 613 -3.34 -24.94 17.72
N LEU A 614 -3.12 -24.70 16.42
CA LEU A 614 -1.80 -24.80 15.81
C LEU A 614 -0.82 -23.81 16.44
N VAL A 615 -1.24 -22.56 16.64
CA VAL A 615 -0.43 -21.52 17.30
C VAL A 615 -0.10 -21.91 18.74
N SER A 616 -1.09 -22.32 19.52
CA SER A 616 -0.95 -22.72 20.92
C SER A 616 -0.03 -23.94 21.12
N ARG A 617 -0.08 -24.91 20.20
CA ARG A 617 0.66 -26.18 20.31
C ARG A 617 2.02 -26.17 19.62
N ALA A 618 2.19 -25.38 18.57
CA ALA A 618 3.39 -25.42 17.74
C ALA A 618 4.13 -24.08 17.59
N TYR A 619 3.44 -22.94 17.50
CA TYR A 619 4.10 -21.68 17.08
C TYR A 619 4.41 -20.71 18.22
N GLU A 620 3.76 -20.85 19.37
CA GLU A 620 4.16 -20.14 20.58
C GLU A 620 5.43 -20.74 21.20
N GLU A 621 6.15 -19.92 21.98
CA GLU A 621 7.40 -20.31 22.63
C GLU A 621 7.22 -21.53 23.54
N LEU A 622 6.09 -21.55 24.26
CA LEU A 622 5.68 -22.69 25.07
C LEU A 622 4.61 -23.50 24.35
N GLN A 623 4.82 -24.81 24.24
CA GLN A 623 3.76 -25.73 23.82
C GLN A 623 2.62 -25.73 24.85
N ARG A 624 1.37 -25.77 24.38
CA ARG A 624 0.16 -25.62 25.20
C ARG A 624 0.08 -24.22 25.82
N MET A 625 0.33 -23.18 25.01
CA MET A 625 0.19 -21.79 25.45
C MET A 625 -1.28 -21.36 25.43
N PRO A 626 -1.85 -20.90 26.56
CA PRO A 626 -3.22 -20.39 26.59
C PRO A 626 -3.32 -19.06 25.83
N LEU A 627 -4.20 -19.06 24.82
CA LEU A 627 -4.51 -17.88 24.01
C LEU A 627 -5.87 -17.30 24.43
N LEU A 628 -6.00 -15.98 24.40
CA LEU A 628 -7.23 -15.29 24.78
C LEU A 628 -8.43 -15.71 23.91
N GLY A 629 -8.18 -16.09 22.66
CA GLY A 629 -9.20 -16.51 21.71
C GLY A 629 -9.76 -17.92 21.93
N MET A 630 -9.19 -18.72 22.83
CA MET A 630 -9.63 -20.10 23.07
C MET A 630 -10.55 -20.17 24.29
N ALA A 631 -11.77 -20.69 24.14
CA ALA A 631 -12.71 -20.79 25.28
C ALA A 631 -12.14 -21.58 26.46
N LYS A 632 -11.37 -22.64 26.19
CA LYS A 632 -10.67 -23.41 27.23
C LYS A 632 -9.74 -22.56 28.11
N SER A 633 -9.13 -21.49 27.60
CA SER A 633 -8.18 -20.69 28.39
C SER A 633 -8.88 -19.84 29.45
N LEU A 634 -10.21 -19.69 29.32
CA LEU A 634 -11.07 -18.90 30.18
C LEU A 634 -11.94 -19.75 31.12
N ASP A 635 -11.97 -21.06 30.92
CA ASP A 635 -12.87 -21.98 31.62
C ASP A 635 -12.14 -22.65 32.80
N LYS A 636 -12.79 -22.69 33.96
CA LYS A 636 -12.20 -23.22 35.21
C LYS A 636 -11.81 -24.70 35.11
N ASP A 637 -12.51 -25.49 34.29
CA ASP A 637 -12.25 -26.93 34.12
C ASP A 637 -10.87 -27.21 33.52
N PHE A 638 -10.31 -26.24 32.78
CA PHE A 638 -9.02 -26.34 32.12
C PHE A 638 -7.92 -25.57 32.85
N GLN A 639 -8.18 -25.14 34.08
CA GLN A 639 -7.24 -24.40 34.93
C GLN A 639 -6.76 -25.26 36.10
N ASP A 640 -6.46 -26.54 35.84
CA ASP A 640 -5.75 -27.40 36.78
C ASP A 640 -4.28 -27.52 36.38
N PHE A 641 -3.43 -27.00 37.25
CA PHE A 641 -1.98 -26.97 37.11
C PHE A 641 -1.28 -27.88 38.14
N SER A 642 -2.04 -28.70 38.88
CA SER A 642 -1.50 -29.53 39.96
C SER A 642 -0.60 -30.67 39.45
N ASN A 643 -0.89 -31.19 38.26
CA ASN A 643 -0.13 -32.25 37.61
C ASN A 643 0.32 -31.82 36.20
N PRO A 644 1.62 -31.57 35.97
CA PRO A 644 2.15 -31.15 34.67
C PRO A 644 1.85 -32.10 33.49
N ASP A 645 1.72 -33.40 33.76
CA ASP A 645 1.46 -34.42 32.73
C ASP A 645 -0.01 -34.42 32.28
N LEU A 646 -0.91 -33.96 33.15
CA LEU A 646 -2.36 -33.93 32.91
C LEU A 646 -2.90 -32.53 32.63
N ALA A 647 -2.11 -31.48 32.91
CA ALA A 647 -2.52 -30.10 32.70
C ALA A 647 -2.81 -29.81 31.22
N GLU A 648 -3.94 -29.16 30.94
CA GLU A 648 -4.30 -28.72 29.58
C GLU A 648 -3.27 -27.71 29.04
N TRP A 649 -2.78 -26.83 29.92
CA TRP A 649 -1.85 -25.77 29.59
C TRP A 649 -0.44 -26.05 30.12
N ASN A 650 0.54 -25.40 29.51
CA ASN A 650 1.90 -25.41 30.03
C ASN A 650 1.93 -24.89 31.48
N ILE A 651 2.65 -25.57 32.37
CA ILE A 651 2.73 -25.17 33.79
C ILE A 651 3.31 -23.75 33.98
N ALA A 652 4.22 -23.34 33.09
CA ALA A 652 4.79 -21.99 33.12
C ALA A 652 3.75 -20.89 32.79
N ALA A 653 2.62 -21.24 32.18
CA ALA A 653 1.53 -20.33 31.88
C ALA A 653 0.52 -20.18 33.03
N LYS A 654 0.72 -20.85 34.18
CA LYS A 654 -0.17 -20.76 35.34
C LYS A 654 -0.45 -19.31 35.76
N ASN A 655 0.61 -18.54 36.02
CA ASN A 655 0.48 -17.19 36.55
C ASN A 655 -0.28 -16.26 35.61
N MET A 656 0.01 -16.28 34.30
CA MET A 656 -0.69 -15.43 33.32
C MET A 656 -2.17 -15.84 33.18
N THR A 657 -2.46 -17.14 33.28
CA THR A 657 -3.82 -17.68 33.15
C THR A 657 -4.67 -17.30 34.35
N GLU A 658 -4.18 -17.56 35.55
CA GLU A 658 -4.86 -17.20 36.80
C GLU A 658 -5.07 -15.68 36.90
N GLN A 659 -4.05 -14.88 36.53
CA GLN A 659 -4.16 -13.43 36.55
C GLN A 659 -5.25 -12.90 35.61
N TRP A 660 -5.30 -13.39 34.36
CA TRP A 660 -6.32 -12.94 33.42
C TRP A 660 -7.72 -13.36 33.87
N ASN A 661 -7.88 -14.62 34.29
CA ASN A 661 -9.18 -15.13 34.71
C ASN A 661 -9.68 -14.49 36.00
N GLN A 662 -8.80 -14.25 36.97
CA GLN A 662 -9.13 -13.49 38.17
C GLN A 662 -9.49 -12.04 37.83
N PHE A 663 -8.76 -11.42 36.90
CA PHE A 663 -9.13 -10.12 36.37
C PHE A 663 -10.52 -10.19 35.73
N TYR A 664 -10.79 -11.10 34.80
CA TYR A 664 -11.99 -11.13 33.95
C TYR A 664 -13.26 -11.70 34.63
N PHE A 665 -13.14 -12.61 35.59
CA PHE A 665 -14.28 -13.22 36.30
C PHE A 665 -14.34 -12.87 37.79
N GLY A 666 -13.27 -12.36 38.37
CA GLY A 666 -13.17 -12.13 39.82
C GLY A 666 -12.79 -13.40 40.58
N LYS A 667 -13.41 -13.63 41.74
CA LYS A 667 -13.05 -14.75 42.64
C LYS A 667 -13.60 -16.11 42.18
N THR A 668 -14.68 -16.12 41.41
CA THR A 668 -15.39 -17.33 41.00
C THR A 668 -15.36 -17.45 39.48
N ILE A 669 -14.50 -18.31 38.98
CA ILE A 669 -14.32 -18.56 37.54
C ILE A 669 -15.37 -19.57 37.09
N PRO A 670 -16.18 -19.27 36.05
CA PRO A 670 -17.17 -20.22 35.52
C PRO A 670 -16.52 -21.47 34.91
N ALA A 671 -17.27 -22.57 34.89
CA ALA A 671 -16.83 -23.88 34.42
C ALA A 671 -17.79 -24.47 33.37
N GLY A 672 -17.29 -25.35 32.52
CA GLY A 672 -18.09 -26.19 31.60
C GLY A 672 -18.65 -25.48 30.36
N PHE A 673 -18.34 -24.21 30.15
CA PHE A 673 -18.85 -23.44 29.01
C PHE A 673 -18.02 -23.61 27.75
N ALA A 674 -16.73 -23.97 27.86
CA ALA A 674 -15.84 -24.08 26.71
C ALA A 674 -16.32 -25.14 25.71
N ALA A 675 -16.76 -26.31 26.19
CA ALA A 675 -17.17 -27.42 25.33
C ALA A 675 -18.45 -27.12 24.53
N THR A 676 -19.42 -26.45 25.15
CA THR A 676 -20.78 -26.30 24.62
C THR A 676 -21.09 -24.89 24.11
N GLY A 677 -20.25 -23.91 24.44
CA GLY A 677 -20.53 -22.48 24.25
C GLY A 677 -21.70 -21.96 25.09
N ARG A 678 -22.18 -22.73 26.08
CA ARG A 678 -23.33 -22.39 26.93
C ARG A 678 -22.93 -22.45 28.41
N GLY A 679 -23.68 -21.79 29.29
CA GLY A 679 -23.46 -21.84 30.73
C GLY A 679 -22.59 -20.71 31.30
N LEU A 680 -22.23 -19.72 30.49
CA LEU A 680 -21.69 -18.46 31.00
C LEU A 680 -22.75 -17.71 31.82
N PRO A 681 -22.40 -17.18 33.01
CA PRO A 681 -23.29 -16.32 33.76
C PRO A 681 -23.68 -15.07 32.96
N GLU A 682 -24.91 -14.59 33.13
CA GLU A 682 -25.48 -13.47 32.37
C GLU A 682 -24.60 -12.21 32.39
N ALA A 683 -23.99 -11.91 33.54
CA ALA A 683 -23.09 -10.77 33.70
C ALA A 683 -21.86 -10.81 32.77
N PHE A 684 -21.41 -12.00 32.36
CA PHE A 684 -20.27 -12.18 31.46
C PHE A 684 -20.70 -12.46 30.02
N ALA A 685 -21.90 -13.02 29.81
CA ALA A 685 -22.44 -13.27 28.47
C ALA A 685 -22.67 -11.99 27.63
N GLN A 686 -22.67 -10.81 28.26
CA GLN A 686 -22.74 -9.51 27.58
C GLN A 686 -21.42 -9.10 26.91
N THR A 687 -20.28 -9.59 27.44
CA THR A 687 -18.93 -9.19 27.00
C THR A 687 -18.09 -10.37 26.49
N LEU A 688 -18.45 -11.61 26.80
CA LEU A 688 -17.83 -12.82 26.28
C LEU A 688 -18.84 -13.61 25.44
N HIS A 689 -18.66 -13.55 24.13
CA HIS A 689 -19.53 -14.15 23.13
C HIS A 689 -18.90 -15.42 22.59
N ILE A 690 -19.55 -16.56 22.77
CA ILE A 690 -19.02 -17.86 22.33
C ILE A 690 -19.87 -18.40 21.20
N PHE A 691 -19.28 -18.47 20.00
CA PHE A 691 -19.89 -19.06 18.83
C PHE A 691 -19.81 -20.58 18.90
N ASN A 692 -20.98 -21.24 18.92
CA ASN A 692 -21.09 -22.69 18.84
C ASN A 692 -21.84 -23.17 17.57
N ASP A 693 -22.37 -22.24 16.78
CA ASP A 693 -23.05 -22.60 15.53
C ASP A 693 -22.06 -23.23 14.54
N PRO A 694 -22.47 -24.26 13.77
CA PRO A 694 -21.59 -24.95 12.83
C PRO A 694 -21.30 -24.13 11.56
N LYS A 695 -22.10 -23.08 11.30
CA LYS A 695 -21.97 -22.25 10.11
C LYS A 695 -22.00 -20.76 10.47
N MET A 696 -21.07 -20.01 9.88
CA MET A 696 -21.05 -18.55 9.87
C MET A 696 -21.78 -18.01 8.63
N ASN A 697 -22.41 -16.85 8.77
CA ASN A 697 -23.18 -16.16 7.74
C ASN A 697 -22.34 -15.05 7.09
N TYR A 698 -21.83 -15.29 5.88
CA TYR A 698 -21.01 -14.29 5.17
C TYR A 698 -21.87 -13.29 4.37
N GLY A 699 -23.19 -13.45 4.43
CA GLY A 699 -24.14 -12.63 3.70
C GLY A 699 -24.34 -13.08 2.25
N GLY A 700 -25.26 -12.41 1.55
CA GLY A 700 -25.61 -12.76 0.15
C GLY A 700 -26.24 -14.15 -0.04
N GLY A 701 -26.64 -14.84 1.04
CA GLY A 701 -27.08 -16.24 1.02
C GLY A 701 -25.95 -17.25 1.22
N THR A 702 -24.71 -16.79 1.41
CA THR A 702 -23.54 -17.64 1.63
C THR A 702 -23.38 -17.96 3.11
N LYS A 703 -23.34 -19.25 3.43
CA LYS A 703 -22.94 -19.77 4.74
C LYS A 703 -21.71 -20.65 4.58
N LYS A 704 -20.68 -20.44 5.40
CA LYS A 704 -19.47 -21.26 5.44
C LYS A 704 -19.35 -21.95 6.79
N ASP A 705 -18.54 -23.01 6.85
CA ASP A 705 -18.16 -23.61 8.12
C ASP A 705 -17.58 -22.55 9.06
N THR A 706 -18.00 -22.64 10.32
CA THR A 706 -17.47 -21.80 11.39
C THR A 706 -15.98 -22.03 11.51
N SER A 707 -15.21 -20.95 11.39
CA SER A 707 -13.76 -21.02 11.38
C SER A 707 -13.13 -19.79 12.02
N HIS A 708 -11.89 -19.94 12.46
CA HIS A 708 -11.10 -18.86 13.06
C HIS A 708 -11.01 -17.63 12.14
N GLY A 709 -10.82 -17.85 10.83
CA GLY A 709 -10.74 -16.80 9.82
C GLY A 709 -12.09 -16.19 9.42
N GLY A 710 -13.20 -16.70 9.94
CA GLY A 710 -14.54 -16.31 9.49
C GLY A 710 -15.17 -15.13 10.22
N PHE A 711 -14.67 -14.75 11.40
CA PHE A 711 -15.30 -13.71 12.23
C PHE A 711 -15.42 -12.35 11.54
N ASP A 712 -14.38 -11.92 10.83
CA ASP A 712 -14.37 -10.63 10.13
C ASP A 712 -15.09 -10.68 8.77
N ASN A 713 -15.66 -11.84 8.42
CA ASN A 713 -16.57 -12.05 7.29
C ASN A 713 -18.00 -12.35 7.74
N ASP A 714 -18.24 -12.62 9.03
CA ASP A 714 -19.56 -12.95 9.55
C ASP A 714 -20.40 -11.69 9.76
N VAL A 715 -21.55 -11.65 9.09
CA VAL A 715 -22.49 -10.54 9.11
C VAL A 715 -23.02 -10.26 10.51
N ASN A 716 -23.24 -11.30 11.32
CA ASN A 716 -23.80 -11.14 12.66
C ASN A 716 -22.74 -10.57 13.60
N VAL A 717 -21.49 -11.05 13.53
CA VAL A 717 -20.36 -10.53 14.30
C VAL A 717 -20.14 -9.04 14.01
N ILE A 718 -20.09 -8.64 12.73
CA ILE A 718 -19.90 -7.24 12.35
C ILE A 718 -21.11 -6.40 12.74
N THR A 719 -22.34 -6.91 12.59
CA THR A 719 -23.56 -6.23 13.04
C THR A 719 -23.52 -5.96 14.54
N ALA A 720 -23.15 -6.96 15.35
CA ALA A 720 -23.05 -6.83 16.79
C ALA A 720 -21.97 -5.80 17.19
N ALA A 721 -20.81 -5.80 16.53
CA ALA A 721 -19.77 -4.79 16.76
C ALA A 721 -20.26 -3.36 16.47
N LEU A 722 -21.04 -3.17 15.39
CA LEU A 722 -21.63 -1.86 15.06
C LEU A 722 -22.68 -1.44 16.11
N LEU A 723 -23.55 -2.36 16.55
CA LEU A 723 -24.53 -2.07 17.61
C LEU A 723 -23.84 -1.67 18.92
N THR A 724 -22.76 -2.36 19.30
CA THR A 724 -21.93 -2.02 20.46
C THR A 724 -21.35 -0.61 20.34
N ILE A 725 -20.80 -0.23 19.18
CA ILE A 725 -20.26 1.12 18.93
C ILE A 725 -21.37 2.18 19.06
N LEU A 726 -22.55 1.90 18.51
CA LEU A 726 -23.69 2.80 18.53
C LEU A 726 -24.45 2.83 19.87
N ARG A 727 -24.02 2.03 20.86
CA ARG A 727 -24.69 1.87 22.15
C ARG A 727 -26.17 1.45 22.00
N ARG A 728 -26.45 0.59 21.03
CA ARG A 728 -27.80 0.02 20.79
C ARG A 728 -27.90 -1.36 21.45
N GLU A 729 -29.13 -1.77 21.76
CA GLU A 729 -29.41 -3.11 22.28
C GLU A 729 -28.97 -4.20 21.28
N PRO A 730 -28.61 -5.42 21.74
CA PRO A 730 -28.13 -6.49 20.87
C PRO A 730 -29.13 -6.92 19.77
N ASP A 731 -30.43 -6.76 20.00
CA ASP A 731 -31.52 -7.02 19.05
C ASP A 731 -31.96 -5.75 18.29
N GLY A 732 -31.24 -4.64 18.51
CA GLY A 732 -31.47 -3.36 17.86
C GLY A 732 -31.25 -3.43 16.35
N LYS A 733 -31.81 -2.45 15.64
CA LYS A 733 -31.65 -2.32 14.18
C LYS A 733 -30.53 -1.33 13.87
N LEU A 734 -29.71 -1.66 12.88
CA LEU A 734 -28.82 -0.72 12.21
C LEU A 734 -29.60 0.12 11.20
N ASP A 735 -29.16 1.36 10.99
CA ASP A 735 -29.78 2.24 9.99
C ASP A 735 -29.52 1.66 8.58
N GLN A 736 -28.33 1.10 8.40
CA GLN A 736 -27.98 0.28 7.24
C GLN A 736 -27.52 -1.12 7.69
N PRO A 737 -28.34 -2.17 7.52
CA PRO A 737 -27.98 -3.54 7.87
C PRO A 737 -26.77 -4.03 7.08
N VAL A 738 -25.89 -4.78 7.75
CA VAL A 738 -24.83 -5.55 7.10
C VAL A 738 -25.48 -6.76 6.45
N ILE A 739 -25.30 -6.95 5.13
CA ILE A 739 -25.96 -8.07 4.42
C ILE A 739 -25.04 -8.88 3.51
N ASN A 740 -23.85 -8.36 3.21
CA ASN A 740 -22.88 -9.00 2.33
C ASN A 740 -21.48 -8.41 2.54
N LEU A 741 -20.55 -9.23 3.03
CA LEU A 741 -19.15 -8.85 3.24
C LEU A 741 -18.20 -9.50 2.23
N ASN A 742 -18.70 -10.30 1.28
CA ASN A 742 -17.87 -10.93 0.26
C ASN A 742 -17.26 -9.89 -0.69
N TYR A 743 -16.02 -10.14 -1.10
CA TYR A 743 -15.18 -9.30 -1.97
C TYR A 743 -14.43 -10.11 -3.02
#